data_AF-S7RT99-F1
#
_entry.id   AF-S7RT99-F1
#
_cell.length_a   1.000
_cell.length_b   1.000
_cell.length_c   1.000
_cell.angle_alpha   90.00
_cell.angle_beta   90.00
_cell.angle_gamma   90.00
#
_symmetry.space_group_name_H-M   'P 1'
#
loop_
_entity.id
_entity.type
_entity.pdbx_description
1 polymer ?
#
loop_
_entity_poly.entity_id
_entity_poly.type
_entity_poly.pdbx_seq_one_letter_code
_entity_poly.pdbx_strand_id
1 'polypeptide(L)'
;MDPVRPLWYPPDQWDHLARDLQYQIAVPSRAPMHDFGRDGPRGDPYPPQNVVQQVVDPNLQHENAKKKKTKKKRKHKKAAGADLDNTETAHQPKKPALARGAGEQVNPHSQNQNQGQTWMQAQMQTPGQTQTQDQSQTQNQSQMQDESARSDGRQDISLHPSESPLRFASSPTSSEHLKGLPTPRHWTPPLPQHAFSHRQQVECPLFGNTHVQAPSEEENTALTRTLVDDVKRLEQHNATLKAECTAMRKRQTNLEMMIQSIRSEATEHQIRSSNQAGGPGKASRTRHNRAKHDRIRRGEESSEESDTDEHNHELALQEQFKYRTLLQPNLPPHLRAARNFLQCQVFRRLCGVSKSTAWPSIDETRTNPETDEEYYTPDFDEDVTHATNSAICKRVAEVVYSELKGLQEPPDELRHADVFYSRRTIEEMAKNTYRGFREQAKGQRNDSKARKRKRNKRNTRRYQHRFHTLTHLPTMVPEYIKVYGQDPTPLLEIDVLSDYASGPDSDDNEPQHMWKARMGTKVGVDVRKVDKEMWAGTTFWEHIAPEWCSDEVTTILDRLQRLFLLSLDKNRRKKYLAYRVYRTGRTTTAPPAFVPWDFAISEDWWNTHGPSWKKEIKRWTLRGDPEGFGSNDPHRVPLAASSSAPTQ
;
A
#
# COMPACT_ATOMS: atom_id res chain seq x y z
N MET A 1 -25.20 -37.88 20.36
CA MET A 1 -24.02 -37.31 19.67
C MET A 1 -24.53 -36.50 18.49
N ASP A 2 -24.03 -35.28 18.30
CA ASP A 2 -24.43 -34.38 17.19
C ASP A 2 -23.46 -34.57 16.00
N PRO A 3 -23.93 -35.07 14.84
CA PRO A 3 -23.06 -35.40 13.72
C PRO A 3 -22.55 -34.17 12.93
N VAL A 4 -23.03 -32.94 13.21
CA VAL A 4 -22.74 -31.74 12.39
C VAL A 4 -21.66 -30.83 13.02
N ARG A 5 -20.86 -31.37 13.95
CA ARG A 5 -19.63 -30.74 14.46
C ARG A 5 -18.39 -31.23 13.70
N PRO A 6 -17.78 -30.41 12.81
CA PRO A 6 -16.39 -30.64 12.40
C PRO A 6 -15.48 -30.41 13.62
N LEU A 7 -14.89 -31.48 14.16
CA LEU A 7 -14.01 -31.41 15.33
C LEU A 7 -12.66 -30.77 14.99
N TRP A 8 -12.58 -29.45 15.15
CA TRP A 8 -11.32 -28.73 15.26
C TRP A 8 -10.71 -28.92 16.66
N TYR A 9 -9.75 -29.84 16.76
CA TYR A 9 -8.93 -30.00 17.96
C TYR A 9 -7.80 -28.95 18.02
N PRO A 10 -7.43 -28.42 19.21
CA PRO A 10 -6.21 -27.64 19.41
C PRO A 10 -4.96 -28.39 18.94
N PRO A 11 -3.99 -27.76 18.23
CA PRO A 11 -2.88 -28.45 17.56
C PRO A 11 -1.98 -29.32 18.45
N ASP A 12 -1.90 -28.98 19.74
CA ASP A 12 -1.21 -29.71 20.81
C ASP A 12 -1.90 -31.04 21.17
N GLN A 13 -3.19 -31.20 20.89
CA GLN A 13 -3.94 -32.44 21.14
C GLN A 13 -3.89 -33.44 19.96
N TRP A 14 -3.31 -33.07 18.80
CA TRP A 14 -3.32 -33.92 17.60
C TRP A 14 -2.41 -35.16 17.74
N ASP A 15 -1.29 -35.03 18.45
CA ASP A 15 -0.40 -36.15 18.77
C ASP A 15 -0.99 -37.06 19.90
N HIS A 16 -2.18 -36.72 20.44
CA HIS A 16 -2.90 -37.48 21.49
C HIS A 16 -4.22 -38.13 21.03
N LEU A 17 -4.64 -37.94 19.77
CA LEU A 17 -5.78 -38.67 19.21
C LEU A 17 -5.43 -40.16 19.05
N ALA A 18 -6.38 -41.05 19.39
CA ALA A 18 -6.22 -42.48 19.16
C ALA A 18 -5.90 -42.76 17.68
N ARG A 19 -4.92 -43.65 17.41
CA ARG A 19 -4.45 -43.96 16.06
C ARG A 19 -5.59 -44.39 15.14
N ASP A 20 -6.60 -45.07 15.68
CA ASP A 20 -7.73 -45.60 14.93
C ASP A 20 -8.59 -44.47 14.31
N LEU A 21 -8.71 -43.32 15.00
CA LEU A 21 -9.32 -42.10 14.45
C LEU A 21 -8.40 -41.41 13.43
N GLN A 22 -7.07 -41.48 13.59
CA GLN A 22 -6.14 -41.00 12.57
C GLN A 22 -6.24 -41.85 11.27
N TYR A 23 -6.49 -43.17 11.38
CA TYR A 23 -6.69 -44.06 10.23
C TYR A 23 -8.08 -43.92 9.58
N GLN A 24 -9.17 -43.83 10.36
CA GLN A 24 -10.52 -43.63 9.81
C GLN A 24 -10.68 -42.31 9.03
N ILE A 25 -9.84 -41.32 9.32
CA ILE A 25 -9.83 -40.02 8.62
C ILE A 25 -8.93 -40.03 7.36
N ALA A 26 -8.10 -41.06 7.16
CA ALA A 26 -7.02 -41.05 6.18
C ALA A 26 -7.26 -41.82 4.88
N VAL A 27 -8.15 -42.81 4.83
CA VAL A 27 -8.36 -43.65 3.62
C VAL A 27 -9.82 -44.11 3.48
N PRO A 28 -10.50 -43.87 2.35
CA PRO A 28 -11.68 -44.66 1.98
C PRO A 28 -11.24 -46.10 1.66
N SER A 29 -12.06 -47.10 1.97
CA SER A 29 -11.74 -48.51 1.77
C SER A 29 -11.35 -48.80 0.31
N ARG A 30 -10.11 -49.21 0.07
CA ARG A 30 -9.68 -49.72 -1.25
C ARG A 30 -10.59 -50.87 -1.67
N ALA A 31 -11.02 -50.86 -2.93
CA ALA A 31 -11.52 -52.06 -3.58
C ALA A 31 -10.45 -53.18 -3.52
N PRO A 32 -10.84 -54.48 -3.50
CA PRO A 32 -9.89 -55.58 -3.51
C PRO A 32 -8.89 -55.43 -4.68
N MET A 33 -7.60 -55.57 -4.40
CA MET A 33 -6.60 -55.65 -5.46
C MET A 33 -6.83 -56.94 -6.27
N HIS A 34 -6.78 -56.85 -7.59
CA HIS A 34 -6.74 -58.04 -8.46
C HIS A 34 -5.52 -58.90 -8.08
N ASP A 35 -5.77 -60.17 -7.77
CA ASP A 35 -4.73 -61.16 -7.54
C ASP A 35 -4.32 -61.76 -8.90
N PHE A 36 -3.30 -61.16 -9.52
CA PHE A 36 -2.72 -61.64 -10.77
C PHE A 36 -2.11 -63.06 -10.67
N GLY A 37 -2.04 -63.67 -9.48
CA GLY A 37 -1.71 -65.08 -9.31
C GLY A 37 -2.90 -66.04 -9.48
N ARG A 38 -4.14 -65.53 -9.59
CA ARG A 38 -5.37 -66.33 -9.54
C ARG A 38 -6.19 -66.36 -10.82
N ASP A 39 -6.08 -65.32 -11.65
CA ASP A 39 -6.79 -65.22 -12.93
C ASP A 39 -5.98 -65.86 -14.07
N GLY A 40 -6.44 -67.01 -14.56
CA GLY A 40 -5.73 -67.82 -15.57
C GLY A 40 -5.79 -67.28 -17.01
N PRO A 41 -4.90 -67.75 -17.91
CA PRO A 41 -4.68 -67.12 -19.22
C PRO A 41 -5.71 -67.52 -20.29
N ARG A 42 -6.90 -66.89 -20.24
CA ARG A 42 -7.87 -66.73 -21.36
C ARG A 42 -8.51 -65.33 -21.17
N GLY A 43 -8.44 -64.41 -22.12
CA GLY A 43 -9.28 -64.36 -23.33
C GLY A 43 -10.56 -63.55 -23.03
N ASP A 44 -11.03 -62.60 -23.84
CA ASP A 44 -10.66 -62.27 -25.22
C ASP A 44 -10.85 -60.73 -25.53
N PRO A 45 -11.40 -60.22 -26.66
CA PRO A 45 -10.63 -59.32 -27.53
C PRO A 45 -10.99 -57.82 -27.46
N TYR A 46 -10.03 -56.97 -27.85
CA TYR A 46 -10.28 -55.56 -28.21
C TYR A 46 -10.64 -55.40 -29.70
N PRO A 47 -11.64 -54.57 -30.06
CA PRO A 47 -11.93 -54.24 -31.45
C PRO A 47 -10.90 -53.24 -32.03
N PRO A 48 -10.62 -53.27 -33.34
CA PRO A 48 -9.65 -52.37 -33.98
C PRO A 48 -10.17 -50.93 -34.06
N GLN A 49 -9.34 -49.96 -33.65
CA GLN A 49 -9.62 -48.53 -33.85
C GLN A 49 -9.25 -48.09 -35.27
N ASN A 50 -10.19 -47.46 -35.99
CA ASN A 50 -9.92 -46.83 -37.28
C ASN A 50 -9.04 -45.59 -37.11
N VAL A 51 -7.84 -45.62 -37.67
CA VAL A 51 -6.93 -44.46 -37.70
C VAL A 51 -7.32 -43.55 -38.88
N VAL A 52 -8.07 -42.48 -38.58
CA VAL A 52 -8.31 -41.41 -39.55
C VAL A 52 -7.02 -40.59 -39.72
N GLN A 53 -6.40 -40.69 -40.89
CA GLN A 53 -5.22 -39.87 -41.22
C GLN A 53 -5.62 -38.40 -41.36
N GLN A 54 -5.15 -37.54 -40.44
CA GLN A 54 -5.14 -36.10 -40.68
C GLN A 54 -4.00 -35.75 -41.64
N VAL A 55 -4.35 -35.27 -42.83
CA VAL A 55 -3.38 -34.75 -43.81
C VAL A 55 -2.83 -33.42 -43.30
N VAL A 56 -1.57 -33.39 -42.90
CA VAL A 56 -0.86 -32.18 -42.46
C VAL A 56 -0.11 -31.57 -43.64
N ASP A 57 -0.33 -30.27 -43.90
CA ASP A 57 0.33 -29.52 -44.98
C ASP A 57 1.87 -29.53 -44.82
N PRO A 58 2.64 -30.06 -45.79
CA PRO A 58 4.10 -30.08 -45.75
C PRO A 58 4.76 -28.70 -45.65
N ASN A 59 4.11 -27.63 -46.14
CA ASN A 59 4.75 -26.32 -46.28
C ASN A 59 5.02 -25.60 -44.95
N LEU A 60 4.33 -25.97 -43.87
CA LEU A 60 4.43 -25.29 -42.57
C LEU A 60 5.71 -25.61 -41.76
N GLN A 61 6.55 -26.54 -42.20
CA GLN A 61 7.71 -26.98 -41.40
C GLN A 61 9.00 -26.14 -41.59
N HIS A 62 9.16 -25.40 -42.69
CA HIS A 62 10.45 -24.79 -43.04
C HIS A 62 10.81 -23.45 -42.35
N GLU A 63 9.83 -22.69 -41.85
CA GLU A 63 10.04 -21.39 -41.18
C GLU A 63 10.83 -21.52 -39.85
N ASN A 64 10.48 -22.51 -39.03
CA ASN A 64 10.96 -22.59 -37.64
C ASN A 64 12.43 -23.03 -37.50
N ALA A 65 13.05 -23.57 -38.55
CA ALA A 65 14.43 -24.04 -38.52
C ALA A 65 15.47 -22.91 -38.52
N LYS A 66 15.18 -21.77 -39.17
CA LYS A 66 16.15 -20.67 -39.35
C LYS A 66 16.37 -19.87 -38.07
N LYS A 67 15.30 -19.59 -37.31
CA LYS A 67 15.31 -18.71 -36.11
C LYS A 67 16.06 -19.28 -34.89
N LYS A 68 16.41 -20.59 -34.87
CA LYS A 68 17.21 -21.20 -33.78
C LYS A 68 18.74 -21.14 -33.95
N LYS A 69 19.28 -20.88 -35.16
CA LYS A 69 20.73 -20.97 -35.42
C LYS A 69 21.56 -19.73 -35.03
N THR A 70 20.96 -18.54 -34.94
CA THR A 70 21.69 -17.29 -34.63
C THR A 70 22.04 -17.13 -33.14
N LYS A 71 21.19 -17.57 -32.20
CA LYS A 71 21.40 -17.34 -30.76
C LYS A 71 22.54 -18.13 -30.10
N LYS A 72 23.17 -19.11 -30.78
CA LYS A 72 24.23 -19.97 -30.20
C LYS A 72 25.67 -19.52 -30.49
N LYS A 73 25.90 -18.46 -31.30
CA LYS A 73 27.26 -18.04 -31.74
C LYS A 73 27.99 -16.98 -30.88
N ARG A 74 27.36 -16.35 -29.88
CA ARG A 74 27.99 -15.30 -29.02
C ARG A 74 28.54 -15.79 -27.66
N LYS A 75 28.86 -17.08 -27.47
CA LYS A 75 29.33 -17.61 -26.16
C LYS A 75 30.66 -18.39 -26.13
N HIS A 76 31.41 -18.48 -27.23
CA HIS A 76 32.76 -19.07 -27.27
C HIS A 76 33.73 -18.24 -28.13
N LYS A 77 34.32 -17.19 -27.57
CA LYS A 77 35.54 -16.53 -28.11
C LYS A 77 36.28 -15.69 -27.05
N LYS A 78 36.78 -16.31 -25.96
CA LYS A 78 37.80 -15.71 -25.09
C LYS A 78 38.58 -16.76 -24.26
N ALA A 79 39.38 -17.58 -24.94
CA ALA A 79 40.45 -18.43 -24.38
C ALA A 79 41.38 -18.93 -25.52
N ALA A 80 42.66 -19.16 -25.21
CA ALA A 80 43.80 -19.60 -26.06
C ALA A 80 44.68 -18.47 -26.68
N GLY A 81 46.00 -18.72 -26.68
CA GLY A 81 47.09 -17.73 -26.86
C GLY A 81 47.64 -17.31 -25.48
N ALA A 82 48.60 -17.99 -24.84
CA ALA A 82 49.97 -18.36 -25.25
C ALA A 82 50.91 -17.14 -25.35
N ASP A 83 52.17 -17.16 -24.91
CA ASP A 83 52.95 -17.99 -23.95
C ASP A 83 54.30 -17.27 -23.74
N LEU A 84 54.97 -17.48 -22.58
CA LEU A 84 56.43 -17.46 -22.32
C LEU A 84 56.76 -17.06 -20.87
N ASP A 85 57.67 -17.83 -20.26
CA ASP A 85 58.68 -17.55 -19.20
C ASP A 85 58.36 -16.58 -18.02
N ASN A 86 58.83 -16.81 -16.78
CA ASN A 86 59.98 -17.61 -16.35
C ASN A 86 59.86 -18.09 -14.87
N THR A 87 60.86 -18.85 -14.38
CA THR A 87 61.36 -19.03 -12.98
C THR A 87 60.56 -18.46 -11.78
N GLU A 88 60.43 -19.10 -10.60
CA GLU A 88 61.29 -20.13 -9.96
C GLU A 88 60.62 -20.86 -8.75
N THR A 89 61.38 -21.78 -8.11
CA THR A 89 61.32 -22.36 -6.73
C THR A 89 60.23 -21.96 -5.70
N ALA A 90 59.78 -22.79 -4.74
CA ALA A 90 59.99 -24.23 -4.43
C ALA A 90 59.03 -24.74 -3.30
N HIS A 91 59.22 -25.99 -2.86
CA HIS A 91 58.79 -26.62 -1.59
C HIS A 91 57.31 -26.97 -1.29
N GLN A 92 57.00 -28.25 -1.55
CA GLN A 92 56.24 -29.15 -0.65
C GLN A 92 56.91 -29.26 0.76
N PRO A 93 56.23 -29.73 1.86
CA PRO A 93 55.35 -30.92 1.84
C PRO A 93 54.17 -31.07 2.84
N LYS A 94 53.26 -32.00 2.45
CA LYS A 94 52.57 -33.06 3.23
C LYS A 94 51.94 -32.78 4.63
N LYS A 95 50.61 -32.99 4.66
CA LYS A 95 49.77 -33.71 5.66
C LYS A 95 50.52 -34.63 6.65
N PRO A 96 50.04 -34.77 7.92
CA PRO A 96 48.97 -35.74 8.23
C PRO A 96 47.87 -35.23 9.18
N ALA A 97 47.06 -36.14 9.76
CA ALA A 97 45.85 -35.87 10.55
C ALA A 97 45.81 -36.72 11.85
N LEU A 98 44.67 -36.68 12.58
CA LEU A 98 44.40 -37.25 13.92
C LEU A 98 44.95 -36.36 15.06
N ALA A 99 44.36 -36.31 16.26
CA ALA A 99 43.44 -37.26 16.91
C ALA A 99 42.30 -36.60 17.73
N ARG A 100 41.49 -37.42 18.41
CA ARG A 100 40.54 -36.97 19.45
C ARG A 100 41.27 -36.75 20.78
N GLY A 101 40.83 -35.75 21.56
CA GLY A 101 41.18 -35.60 22.98
C GLY A 101 40.02 -34.92 23.72
N ALA A 102 39.69 -35.43 24.91
CA ALA A 102 38.76 -34.76 25.82
C ALA A 102 39.55 -33.88 26.80
N GLY A 103 39.00 -32.73 27.19
CA GLY A 103 39.61 -31.80 28.12
C GLY A 103 38.57 -30.87 28.71
N GLU A 104 38.45 -30.86 30.02
CA GLU A 104 37.41 -30.18 30.80
C GLU A 104 38.03 -29.02 31.59
N GLN A 105 37.68 -27.76 31.28
CA GLN A 105 38.09 -26.59 32.09
C GLN A 105 37.21 -25.34 31.92
N VAL A 106 36.23 -25.22 32.82
CA VAL A 106 35.89 -24.04 33.65
C VAL A 106 36.22 -22.61 33.14
N ASN A 107 35.17 -21.87 32.72
CA ASN A 107 34.92 -20.41 32.87
C ASN A 107 35.89 -19.34 32.27
N PRO A 108 35.47 -18.05 32.16
CA PRO A 108 34.13 -17.49 31.86
C PRO A 108 34.18 -16.36 30.79
N HIS A 109 33.16 -15.48 30.77
CA HIS A 109 33.14 -14.13 30.15
C HIS A 109 33.12 -14.00 28.60
N SER A 110 31.90 -13.88 28.06
CA SER A 110 31.47 -12.63 27.42
C SER A 110 29.94 -12.61 27.29
N GLN A 111 29.27 -11.72 28.03
CA GLN A 111 27.81 -11.67 28.10
C GLN A 111 27.29 -10.43 27.36
N ASN A 112 26.75 -10.63 26.16
CA ASN A 112 26.32 -9.53 25.29
C ASN A 112 25.03 -8.87 25.80
N GLN A 113 25.17 -7.83 26.65
CA GLN A 113 24.06 -7.12 27.27
C GLN A 113 23.48 -6.04 26.35
N ASN A 114 22.30 -6.31 25.79
CA ASN A 114 21.50 -5.31 25.08
C ASN A 114 20.47 -4.70 26.06
N GLN A 115 20.91 -3.78 26.92
CA GLN A 115 20.07 -3.21 27.99
C GLN A 115 19.00 -2.26 27.43
N GLY A 116 17.73 -2.54 27.72
CA GLY A 116 16.63 -1.60 27.49
C GLY A 116 16.56 -0.54 28.59
N GLN A 117 16.54 0.75 28.22
CA GLN A 117 16.35 1.83 29.18
C GLN A 117 14.93 1.81 29.77
N THR A 118 14.83 1.43 31.04
CA THR A 118 13.60 1.49 31.83
C THR A 118 13.58 2.80 32.62
N TRP A 119 12.70 3.73 32.25
CA TRP A 119 12.53 4.97 33.00
C TRP A 119 11.72 4.71 34.28
N MET A 120 12.32 4.97 35.44
CA MET A 120 11.66 4.83 36.73
C MET A 120 10.61 5.93 36.92
N GLN A 121 9.41 5.53 37.38
CA GLN A 121 8.31 6.43 37.65
C GLN A 121 8.39 6.90 39.12
N ALA A 122 8.90 8.11 39.34
CA ALA A 122 8.95 8.71 40.67
C ALA A 122 7.52 9.01 41.17
N GLN A 123 7.16 8.44 42.32
CA GLN A 123 5.94 8.84 43.03
C GLN A 123 6.23 10.10 43.86
N MET A 124 5.37 11.11 43.75
CA MET A 124 5.19 12.10 44.81
C MET A 124 3.72 12.11 45.23
N GLN A 125 3.51 12.14 46.55
CA GLN A 125 2.21 12.22 47.19
C GLN A 125 2.01 13.62 47.75
N THR A 126 0.83 14.20 47.55
CA THR A 126 0.22 15.16 48.48
C THR A 126 -1.31 15.14 48.31
N PRO A 127 -2.10 15.32 49.39
CA PRO A 127 -3.55 15.19 49.36
C PRO A 127 -4.27 16.53 49.17
N GLY A 128 -5.55 16.47 48.79
CA GLY A 128 -6.46 17.61 48.77
C GLY A 128 -7.90 17.19 48.51
N GLN A 129 -8.69 17.00 49.59
CA GLN A 129 -10.15 16.88 49.48
C GLN A 129 -10.80 18.25 49.60
N THR A 130 -11.80 18.51 48.77
CA THR A 130 -12.98 19.27 49.20
C THR A 130 -14.22 18.75 48.48
N GLN A 131 -15.35 18.76 49.18
CA GLN A 131 -16.62 18.19 48.78
C GLN A 131 -17.71 19.22 49.08
N THR A 132 -18.52 19.56 48.09
CA THR A 132 -19.77 20.30 48.32
C THR A 132 -20.83 19.91 47.30
N GLN A 133 -22.09 19.98 47.74
CA GLN A 133 -23.27 19.44 47.09
C GLN A 133 -24.45 20.33 47.45
N ASP A 134 -25.22 20.77 46.45
CA ASP A 134 -26.69 21.02 46.44
C ASP A 134 -27.06 21.74 45.13
N GLN A 135 -28.17 21.51 44.40
CA GLN A 135 -29.58 21.15 44.64
C GLN A 135 -30.55 22.36 44.57
N SER A 136 -31.73 22.13 43.96
CA SER A 136 -32.95 22.99 43.92
C SER A 136 -32.86 24.31 43.12
N GLN A 137 -33.93 24.91 42.56
CA GLN A 137 -35.35 24.53 42.29
C GLN A 137 -35.79 25.35 41.04
N THR A 138 -36.46 24.83 40.00
CA THR A 138 -37.92 24.54 39.83
C THR A 138 -38.83 25.79 39.62
N GLN A 139 -39.87 25.66 38.77
CA GLN A 139 -40.99 26.60 38.48
C GLN A 139 -40.73 27.77 37.48
N ASN A 140 -41.71 28.28 36.69
CA ASN A 140 -42.90 27.66 36.03
C ASN A 140 -43.54 28.63 34.98
N GLN A 141 -44.52 28.15 34.19
CA GLN A 141 -45.49 28.93 33.37
C GLN A 141 -44.94 29.66 32.11
N SER A 142 -45.49 29.50 30.88
CA SER A 142 -46.80 29.93 30.29
C SER A 142 -46.81 31.43 29.88
N GLN A 143 -47.43 31.90 28.79
CA GLN A 143 -48.39 31.32 27.82
C GLN A 143 -48.49 32.19 26.53
N MET A 144 -49.15 31.68 25.46
CA MET A 144 -49.68 32.43 24.27
C MET A 144 -48.63 33.08 23.32
N GLN A 145 -48.86 33.40 22.04
CA GLN A 145 -49.87 33.01 21.02
C GLN A 145 -49.31 33.39 19.61
N ASP A 146 -49.81 32.73 18.54
CA ASP A 146 -50.21 33.25 17.19
C ASP A 146 -49.31 34.27 16.41
N GLU A 147 -49.36 34.43 15.08
CA GLU A 147 -50.18 33.83 14.01
C GLU A 147 -49.50 33.96 12.62
N SER A 148 -49.96 33.14 11.64
CA SER A 148 -50.05 33.47 10.20
C SER A 148 -48.78 33.62 9.32
N ALA A 149 -48.80 33.43 7.98
CA ALA A 149 -49.63 32.59 7.09
C ALA A 149 -49.07 32.60 5.63
N ARG A 150 -49.70 31.81 4.73
CA ARG A 150 -49.74 31.91 3.23
C ARG A 150 -48.48 31.47 2.44
N SER A 151 -48.53 31.05 1.16
CA SER A 151 -49.55 30.43 0.25
C SER A 151 -48.92 30.34 -1.16
N ASP A 152 -49.17 29.45 -2.12
CA ASP A 152 -49.91 28.17 -2.28
C ASP A 152 -49.41 27.56 -3.63
N GLY A 153 -49.78 26.37 -4.13
CA GLY A 153 -50.68 25.31 -3.66
C GLY A 153 -51.03 24.32 -4.80
N ARG A 154 -51.74 23.22 -4.47
CA ARG A 154 -52.65 22.37 -5.30
C ARG A 154 -52.18 21.78 -6.67
N GLN A 155 -52.71 20.68 -7.21
CA GLN A 155 -53.95 19.89 -7.02
C GLN A 155 -53.61 18.39 -6.81
N ASP A 156 -54.28 17.62 -5.93
CA ASP A 156 -55.48 16.75 -6.15
C ASP A 156 -55.24 15.56 -7.14
N ILE A 157 -55.81 14.33 -7.06
CA ILE A 157 -57.16 13.84 -6.69
C ILE A 157 -57.15 12.36 -6.18
N SER A 158 -57.90 12.03 -5.11
CA SER A 158 -58.55 10.73 -4.71
C SER A 158 -57.78 9.39 -4.51
N LEU A 159 -58.29 8.34 -3.79
CA LEU A 159 -59.27 8.17 -2.67
C LEU A 159 -59.18 6.69 -2.12
N HIS A 160 -58.91 6.48 -0.82
CA HIS A 160 -59.35 5.36 0.09
C HIS A 160 -59.24 3.85 -0.31
N PRO A 161 -59.44 2.86 0.62
CA PRO A 161 -59.70 2.94 2.07
C PRO A 161 -58.73 2.17 3.01
N SER A 162 -58.53 2.76 4.20
CA SER A 162 -58.28 2.19 5.55
C SER A 162 -57.96 0.71 5.80
N GLU A 163 -56.83 0.48 6.48
CA GLU A 163 -56.74 -0.39 7.68
C GLU A 163 -56.03 0.38 8.82
N SER A 164 -56.20 -0.05 10.08
CA SER A 164 -55.81 0.73 11.28
C SER A 164 -54.47 0.26 11.89
N PRO A 165 -53.47 1.15 12.08
CA PRO A 165 -52.20 0.79 12.69
C PRO A 165 -52.25 0.79 14.24
N LEU A 166 -51.47 -0.10 14.85
CA LEU A 166 -51.25 -0.14 16.30
C LEU A 166 -50.48 1.10 16.80
N ARG A 167 -50.86 1.61 17.97
CA ARG A 167 -50.24 2.79 18.60
C ARG A 167 -48.86 2.47 19.18
N PHE A 168 -47.84 3.19 18.73
CA PHE A 168 -46.69 3.57 19.57
C PHE A 168 -46.41 5.07 19.36
N ALA A 169 -45.87 5.73 20.41
CA ALA A 169 -45.77 7.18 20.47
C ALA A 169 -44.53 7.71 19.73
N SER A 170 -44.68 8.89 19.10
CA SER A 170 -43.62 9.52 18.29
C SER A 170 -43.31 10.94 18.76
N SER A 171 -42.01 11.18 19.01
CA SER A 171 -41.33 12.49 18.89
C SER A 171 -41.67 13.52 20.00
N PRO A 172 -40.88 14.62 20.16
CA PRO A 172 -40.54 15.59 19.10
C PRO A 172 -39.05 15.70 18.74
N THR A 173 -38.81 16.12 17.49
CA THR A 173 -37.58 16.78 17.03
C THR A 173 -37.87 18.25 16.72
N SER A 174 -37.02 19.15 17.18
CA SER A 174 -36.82 20.51 16.64
C SER A 174 -35.42 20.98 17.12
N SER A 175 -34.64 21.85 16.46
CA SER A 175 -34.90 23.17 15.86
C SER A 175 -35.53 24.17 16.87
N GLU A 176 -35.09 25.43 16.99
CA GLU A 176 -34.06 26.14 16.23
C GLU A 176 -33.51 27.36 16.99
N HIS A 177 -32.54 28.06 16.38
CA HIS A 177 -32.18 29.46 16.60
C HIS A 177 -32.16 30.07 18.02
N LEU A 178 -30.94 30.32 18.51
CA LEU A 178 -30.63 31.54 19.25
C LEU A 178 -30.10 32.61 18.29
N LYS A 179 -30.53 33.86 18.48
CA LYS A 179 -29.92 35.08 17.93
C LYS A 179 -29.49 35.96 19.11
N GLY A 180 -28.33 36.64 19.01
CA GLY A 180 -27.94 37.67 19.99
C GLY A 180 -26.55 37.47 20.61
N LEU A 181 -25.49 37.64 19.81
CA LEU A 181 -24.13 37.91 20.30
C LEU A 181 -23.52 39.07 19.50
N PRO A 182 -22.52 39.80 20.05
CA PRO A 182 -22.32 41.22 19.74
C PRO A 182 -21.58 41.51 18.43
N THR A 183 -21.71 42.78 17.99
CA THR A 183 -21.07 43.37 16.81
C THR A 183 -19.54 43.27 16.85
N PRO A 184 -18.89 42.70 15.82
CA PRO A 184 -17.44 42.78 15.66
C PRO A 184 -17.01 44.23 15.42
N ARG A 185 -16.01 44.72 16.17
CA ARG A 185 -15.37 46.01 15.86
C ARG A 185 -14.53 45.86 14.58
N HIS A 186 -14.70 46.79 13.64
CA HIS A 186 -13.83 46.89 12.48
C HIS A 186 -12.39 47.23 12.91
N TRP A 187 -11.49 46.26 12.82
CA TRP A 187 -10.05 46.47 12.98
C TRP A 187 -9.41 46.67 11.62
N THR A 188 -9.27 47.94 11.23
CA THR A 188 -8.45 48.32 10.07
C THR A 188 -6.98 48.24 10.47
N PRO A 189 -6.12 47.45 9.80
CA PRO A 189 -4.69 47.45 10.09
C PRO A 189 -4.08 48.80 9.66
N PRO A 190 -3.29 49.48 10.51
CA PRO A 190 -2.59 50.68 10.10
C PRO A 190 -1.50 50.34 9.07
N LEU A 191 -1.37 51.13 8.01
CA LEU A 191 -0.30 50.97 7.02
C LEU A 191 1.07 51.27 7.67
N PRO A 192 2.11 50.44 7.42
CA PRO A 192 3.49 50.78 7.78
C PRO A 192 4.08 51.92 6.92
N GLN A 193 3.69 53.16 7.17
CA GLN A 193 4.35 54.34 6.62
C GLN A 193 5.69 54.63 7.32
N HIS A 194 6.70 53.76 7.19
CA HIS A 194 8.11 54.10 7.45
C HIS A 194 9.07 53.11 6.76
N ALA A 195 9.43 53.39 5.50
CA ALA A 195 10.39 52.57 4.73
C ALA A 195 11.29 53.39 3.77
N PHE A 196 11.51 54.68 4.05
CA PHE A 196 12.37 55.56 3.24
C PHE A 196 13.19 56.52 4.12
N SER A 197 14.28 56.04 4.73
CA SER A 197 15.46 56.85 5.11
C SER A 197 16.62 56.00 5.66
N HIS A 198 17.26 55.20 4.80
CA HIS A 198 18.69 54.91 4.96
C HIS A 198 19.50 55.74 3.97
N ARG A 199 19.50 57.06 4.18
CA ARG A 199 20.48 57.96 3.57
C ARG A 199 21.81 57.70 4.27
N GLN A 200 22.65 56.84 3.70
CA GLN A 200 24.04 56.73 4.15
C GLN A 200 24.67 58.13 4.10
N GLN A 201 25.08 58.63 5.26
CA GLN A 201 26.04 59.72 5.32
C GLN A 201 27.39 59.12 4.95
N VAL A 202 27.79 59.32 3.70
CA VAL A 202 29.19 59.12 3.32
C VAL A 202 29.96 60.25 3.99
N GLU A 203 30.77 59.91 4.99
CA GLU A 203 31.64 60.86 5.66
C GLU A 203 32.68 61.35 4.64
N CYS A 204 32.55 62.59 4.18
CA CYS A 204 33.56 63.22 3.34
C CYS A 204 34.81 63.49 4.22
N PRO A 205 35.97 62.87 3.94
CA PRO A 205 37.18 63.19 4.67
C PRO A 205 37.58 64.65 4.36
N LEU A 206 37.97 65.38 5.41
CA LEU A 206 38.47 66.74 5.31
C LEU A 206 39.83 66.76 4.60
N PHE A 207 39.82 66.91 3.28
CA PHE A 207 41.03 67.18 2.50
C PHE A 207 41.57 68.56 2.87
N GLY A 208 42.83 68.60 3.32
CA GLY A 208 43.52 69.84 3.66
C GLY A 208 43.86 70.68 2.43
N ASN A 209 44.12 71.98 2.66
CA ASN A 209 44.49 72.94 1.62
C ASN A 209 45.82 72.58 0.93
N THR A 210 45.78 71.82 -0.15
CA THR A 210 46.81 71.84 -1.18
C THR A 210 46.50 72.95 -2.18
N HIS A 211 47.46 73.84 -2.41
CA HIS A 211 47.32 74.93 -3.37
C HIS A 211 47.32 74.35 -4.79
N VAL A 212 46.12 74.15 -5.35
CA VAL A 212 45.95 73.77 -6.75
C VAL A 212 46.47 74.91 -7.63
N GLN A 213 47.45 74.61 -8.48
CA GLN A 213 47.79 75.46 -9.62
C GLN A 213 46.71 75.28 -10.68
N ALA A 214 46.33 76.36 -11.38
CA ALA A 214 45.33 76.27 -12.44
C ALA A 214 45.85 75.32 -13.55
N PRO A 215 45.10 74.27 -13.94
CA PRO A 215 45.51 73.36 -15.01
C PRO A 215 45.62 74.12 -16.32
N SER A 216 46.55 73.70 -17.18
CA SER A 216 46.80 74.43 -18.43
C SER A 216 45.59 74.35 -19.37
N GLU A 217 45.46 75.30 -20.30
CA GLU A 217 44.38 75.25 -21.30
C GLU A 217 44.47 73.96 -22.15
N GLU A 218 45.70 73.45 -22.39
CA GLU A 218 45.93 72.19 -23.09
C GLU A 218 45.34 70.98 -22.33
N GLU A 219 45.57 70.88 -21.02
CA GLU A 219 45.01 69.82 -20.16
C GLU A 219 43.48 69.83 -20.19
N ASN A 220 42.87 71.02 -20.13
CA ASN A 220 41.42 71.18 -20.22
C ASN A 220 40.88 70.74 -21.59
N THR A 221 41.58 71.04 -22.70
CA THR A 221 41.17 70.54 -24.03
C THR A 221 41.35 69.03 -24.16
N ALA A 222 42.38 68.44 -23.55
CA ALA A 222 42.61 67.00 -23.54
C ALA A 222 41.49 66.28 -22.77
N LEU A 223 41.19 66.72 -21.55
CA LEU A 223 40.11 66.18 -20.73
C LEU A 223 38.74 66.29 -21.43
N THR A 224 38.48 67.40 -22.10
CA THR A 224 37.24 67.62 -22.86
C THR A 224 37.11 66.63 -24.03
N ARG A 225 38.21 66.32 -24.75
CA ARG A 225 38.20 65.30 -25.81
C ARG A 225 37.90 63.90 -25.26
N THR A 226 38.56 63.51 -24.16
CA THR A 226 38.33 62.22 -23.50
C THR A 226 36.87 62.07 -23.07
N LEU A 227 36.29 63.11 -22.44
CA LEU A 227 34.89 63.12 -22.02
C LEU A 227 33.93 62.94 -23.21
N VAL A 228 34.19 63.62 -24.33
CA VAL A 228 33.38 63.50 -25.56
C VAL A 228 33.44 62.10 -26.17
N ASP A 229 34.61 61.45 -26.15
CA ASP A 229 34.75 60.08 -26.68
C ASP A 229 34.18 59.02 -25.72
N ASP A 230 34.18 59.28 -24.41
CA ASP A 230 33.48 58.44 -23.42
C ASP A 230 31.95 58.55 -23.54
N VAL A 231 31.42 59.76 -23.79
CA VAL A 231 30.00 59.95 -24.10
C VAL A 231 29.60 59.17 -25.35
N LYS A 232 30.37 59.25 -26.45
CA LYS A 232 30.12 58.45 -27.67
C LYS A 232 30.16 56.94 -27.39
N ARG A 233 31.10 56.46 -26.57
CA ARG A 233 31.17 55.03 -26.17
C ARG A 233 29.94 54.61 -25.36
N LEU A 234 29.46 55.46 -24.46
CA LEU A 234 28.23 55.21 -23.70
C LEU A 234 26.97 55.25 -24.59
N GLU A 235 26.91 56.14 -25.59
CA GLU A 235 25.82 56.16 -26.57
C GLU A 235 25.77 54.88 -27.41
N GLN A 236 26.93 54.42 -27.91
CA GLN A 236 27.06 53.15 -28.63
C GLN A 236 26.65 51.95 -27.77
N HIS A 237 27.12 51.88 -26.51
CA HIS A 237 26.73 50.83 -25.57
C HIS A 237 25.22 50.82 -25.29
N ASN A 238 24.62 52.01 -25.10
CA ASN A 238 23.18 52.16 -24.93
C ASN A 238 22.38 51.78 -26.19
N ALA A 239 22.92 51.98 -27.39
CA ALA A 239 22.31 51.49 -28.63
C ALA A 239 22.32 49.96 -28.70
N THR A 240 23.44 49.31 -28.34
CA THR A 240 23.55 47.85 -28.27
C THR A 240 22.58 47.25 -27.24
N LEU A 241 22.49 47.81 -26.03
CA LEU A 241 21.52 47.36 -25.02
C LEU A 241 20.07 47.49 -25.49
N LYS A 242 19.72 48.55 -26.24
CA LYS A 242 18.38 48.71 -26.84
C LYS A 242 18.11 47.65 -27.92
N ALA A 243 19.11 47.31 -28.74
CA ALA A 243 19.00 46.22 -29.71
C ALA A 243 18.82 44.85 -29.01
N GLU A 244 19.55 44.57 -27.94
CA GLU A 244 19.40 43.34 -27.17
C GLU A 244 18.01 43.26 -26.49
N CYS A 245 17.55 44.34 -25.87
CA CYS A 245 16.21 44.42 -25.28
C CYS A 245 15.09 44.15 -26.30
N THR A 246 15.21 44.64 -27.53
CA THR A 246 14.21 44.39 -28.59
C THR A 246 14.29 42.97 -29.13
N ALA A 247 15.49 42.39 -29.28
CA ALA A 247 15.67 40.98 -29.62
C ALA A 247 15.08 40.04 -28.54
N MET A 248 15.28 40.37 -27.26
CA MET A 248 14.74 39.62 -26.12
C MET A 248 13.20 39.64 -26.11
N ARG A 249 12.58 40.81 -26.32
CA ARG A 249 11.11 40.92 -26.48
C ARG A 249 10.59 40.12 -27.68
N LYS A 250 11.28 40.13 -28.82
CA LYS A 250 10.92 39.32 -30.00
C LYS A 250 11.02 37.81 -29.72
N ARG A 251 11.97 37.38 -28.86
CA ARG A 251 12.06 35.99 -28.39
C ARG A 251 10.90 35.63 -27.45
N GLN A 252 10.52 36.54 -26.54
CA GLN A 252 9.39 36.35 -25.64
C GLN A 252 8.07 36.18 -26.41
N THR A 253 7.74 37.07 -27.34
CA THR A 253 6.48 36.97 -28.09
C THR A 253 6.40 35.71 -28.96
N ASN A 254 7.52 35.24 -29.49
CA ASN A 254 7.58 33.96 -30.21
C ASN A 254 7.29 32.76 -29.29
N LEU A 255 7.86 32.74 -28.07
CA LEU A 255 7.55 31.71 -27.07
C LEU A 255 6.08 31.77 -26.61
N GLU A 256 5.51 32.97 -26.48
CA GLU A 256 4.09 33.14 -26.15
C GLU A 256 3.17 32.60 -27.25
N MET A 257 3.47 32.86 -28.53
CA MET A 257 2.75 32.26 -29.66
C MET A 257 2.88 30.73 -29.67
N MET A 258 4.08 30.18 -29.41
CA MET A 258 4.30 28.74 -29.36
C MET A 258 3.52 28.07 -28.22
N ILE A 259 3.46 28.70 -27.05
CA ILE A 259 2.62 28.28 -25.92
C ILE A 259 1.12 28.34 -26.27
N GLN A 260 0.69 29.33 -27.06
CA GLN A 260 -0.69 29.39 -27.54
C GLN A 260 -1.00 28.26 -28.53
N SER A 261 -0.13 27.96 -29.50
CA SER A 261 -0.29 26.84 -30.45
C SER A 261 -0.49 25.51 -29.71
N ILE A 262 0.41 25.20 -28.76
CA ILE A 262 0.36 23.98 -27.94
C ILE A 262 -0.94 23.92 -27.11
N ARG A 263 -1.47 25.06 -26.65
CA ARG A 263 -2.77 25.11 -25.94
C ARG A 263 -3.94 24.85 -26.88
N SER A 264 -3.95 25.37 -28.11
CA SER A 264 -4.97 25.03 -29.10
C SER A 264 -4.91 23.56 -29.50
N GLU A 265 -3.72 23.01 -29.79
CA GLU A 265 -3.52 21.60 -30.12
C GLU A 265 -3.99 20.67 -28.99
N ALA A 266 -3.62 20.98 -27.74
CA ALA A 266 -4.08 20.23 -26.57
C ALA A 266 -5.61 20.31 -26.39
N THR A 267 -6.22 21.46 -26.68
CA THR A 267 -7.67 21.66 -26.61
C THR A 267 -8.39 20.87 -27.71
N GLU A 268 -7.86 20.89 -28.95
CA GLU A 268 -8.37 20.04 -30.04
C GLU A 268 -8.24 18.55 -29.72
N HIS A 269 -7.09 18.11 -29.21
CA HIS A 269 -6.92 16.73 -28.76
C HIS A 269 -7.91 16.36 -27.66
N GLN A 270 -8.19 17.27 -26.71
CA GLN A 270 -9.18 17.06 -25.68
C GLN A 270 -10.61 16.97 -26.26
N ILE A 271 -11.00 17.85 -27.18
CA ILE A 271 -12.31 17.81 -27.87
C ILE A 271 -12.46 16.55 -28.73
N ARG A 272 -11.44 16.16 -29.50
CA ARG A 272 -11.42 14.90 -30.25
C ARG A 272 -11.55 13.69 -29.31
N SER A 273 -10.94 13.74 -28.12
CA SER A 273 -11.07 12.69 -27.11
C SER A 273 -12.44 12.65 -26.43
N SER A 274 -13.08 13.79 -26.15
CA SER A 274 -14.41 13.85 -25.54
C SER A 274 -15.51 13.44 -26.54
N ASN A 275 -15.35 13.78 -27.81
CA ASN A 275 -16.33 13.42 -28.84
C ASN A 275 -16.23 11.93 -29.23
N GLN A 276 -15.15 11.24 -28.84
CA GLN A 276 -15.04 9.78 -28.85
C GLN A 276 -15.43 9.13 -27.50
N ALA A 277 -15.76 9.93 -26.48
CA ALA A 277 -15.99 9.45 -25.11
C ALA A 277 -17.44 9.01 -24.84
N GLY A 278 -17.88 7.97 -25.55
CA GLY A 278 -18.64 6.90 -24.89
C GLY A 278 -17.76 6.26 -23.81
N GLY A 279 -17.63 6.94 -22.68
CA GLY A 279 -16.41 6.93 -21.85
C GLY A 279 -15.86 5.54 -21.52
N PRO A 280 -14.65 5.18 -22.01
CA PRO A 280 -14.10 3.84 -21.79
C PRO A 280 -13.76 3.63 -20.32
N GLY A 281 -14.60 2.85 -19.63
CA GLY A 281 -14.55 2.64 -18.18
C GLY A 281 -13.20 2.12 -17.68
N LYS A 282 -13.02 2.15 -16.35
CA LYS A 282 -11.73 1.92 -15.63
C LYS A 282 -10.91 0.72 -16.13
N ALA A 283 -11.55 -0.35 -16.62
CA ALA A 283 -10.93 -1.50 -17.26
C ALA A 283 -10.03 -1.15 -18.47
N SER A 284 -10.38 -0.16 -19.29
CA SER A 284 -9.61 0.21 -20.49
C SER A 284 -8.28 0.87 -20.13
N ARG A 285 -8.25 1.71 -19.08
CA ARG A 285 -7.00 2.28 -18.53
C ARG A 285 -6.07 1.17 -18.02
N THR A 286 -6.63 0.09 -17.47
CA THR A 286 -5.87 -1.13 -17.11
C THR A 286 -5.35 -1.89 -18.33
N ARG A 287 -6.13 -2.00 -19.43
CA ARG A 287 -5.67 -2.60 -20.69
C ARG A 287 -4.52 -1.80 -21.32
N HIS A 288 -4.61 -0.48 -21.37
CA HIS A 288 -3.53 0.38 -21.88
C HIS A 288 -2.24 0.22 -21.07
N ASN A 289 -2.33 0.17 -19.73
CA ASN A 289 -1.17 -0.07 -18.87
C ASN A 289 -0.54 -1.46 -19.11
N ARG A 290 -1.33 -2.50 -19.36
CA ARG A 290 -0.80 -3.83 -19.77
C ARG A 290 -0.11 -3.76 -21.13
N ALA A 291 -0.75 -3.16 -22.14
CA ALA A 291 -0.17 -3.01 -23.48
C ALA A 291 1.17 -2.24 -23.47
N LYS A 292 1.30 -1.20 -22.63
CA LYS A 292 2.59 -0.51 -22.42
C LYS A 292 3.64 -1.42 -21.78
N HIS A 293 3.25 -2.24 -20.80
CA HIS A 293 4.13 -3.24 -20.20
C HIS A 293 4.59 -4.32 -21.22
N ASP A 294 3.70 -4.73 -22.12
CA ASP A 294 3.98 -5.72 -23.16
C ASP A 294 4.78 -5.15 -24.36
N ARG A 295 4.88 -3.82 -24.51
CA ARG A 295 5.87 -3.18 -25.39
C ARG A 295 7.27 -3.21 -24.77
N ILE A 296 7.39 -2.80 -23.51
CA ILE A 296 8.65 -2.88 -22.75
C ILE A 296 9.18 -4.33 -22.74
N ARG A 297 8.28 -5.31 -22.59
CA ARG A 297 8.62 -6.74 -22.62
C ARG A 297 9.04 -7.27 -24.00
N ARG A 298 8.81 -6.53 -25.08
CA ARG A 298 9.18 -6.90 -26.46
C ARG A 298 10.52 -6.36 -26.92
N GLY A 299 11.13 -5.40 -26.20
CA GLY A 299 12.37 -4.77 -26.64
C GLY A 299 12.19 -3.89 -27.88
N GLU A 300 11.03 -3.24 -28.01
CA GLU A 300 10.79 -2.17 -28.99
C GLU A 300 11.53 -0.89 -28.54
N GLU A 301 12.86 -0.93 -28.57
CA GLU A 301 13.75 0.18 -28.23
C GLU A 301 13.97 1.09 -29.46
N SER A 302 13.88 2.41 -29.27
CA SER A 302 14.04 3.38 -30.35
C SER A 302 15.54 3.63 -30.58
N SER A 303 16.03 3.25 -31.77
CA SER A 303 17.45 3.31 -32.12
C SER A 303 17.79 4.63 -32.82
N GLU A 304 18.23 5.62 -32.05
CA GLU A 304 18.85 6.85 -32.57
C GLU A 304 20.25 6.96 -31.94
N GLU A 305 21.28 6.70 -32.74
CA GLU A 305 22.70 6.79 -32.36
C GLU A 305 23.20 8.23 -32.61
N SER A 306 23.96 8.81 -31.67
CA SER A 306 24.54 10.15 -31.79
C SER A 306 25.80 10.30 -30.94
N ASP A 307 26.84 9.51 -31.25
CA ASP A 307 28.13 9.58 -30.56
C ASP A 307 28.83 10.94 -30.71
N THR A 308 28.85 11.76 -29.64
CA THR A 308 30.00 12.66 -29.34
C THR A 308 29.97 13.14 -27.87
N ASP A 309 31.12 13.08 -27.20
CA ASP A 309 31.45 13.71 -25.90
C ASP A 309 30.57 13.38 -24.66
N GLU A 310 29.85 12.26 -24.65
CA GLU A 310 28.89 11.94 -23.57
C GLU A 310 29.48 11.54 -22.20
N HIS A 311 30.73 11.07 -22.09
CA HIS A 311 31.19 10.33 -20.89
C HIS A 311 31.08 11.07 -19.54
N ASN A 312 31.28 12.40 -19.49
CA ASN A 312 31.05 13.17 -18.25
C ASN A 312 29.55 13.37 -17.97
N HIS A 313 28.72 13.43 -19.02
CA HIS A 313 27.27 13.56 -18.88
C HIS A 313 26.62 12.21 -18.49
N GLU A 314 27.15 11.08 -18.95
CA GLU A 314 26.67 9.74 -18.64
C GLU A 314 26.82 9.43 -17.13
N LEU A 315 27.96 9.78 -16.52
CA LEU A 315 28.16 9.62 -15.08
C LEU A 315 27.16 10.44 -14.26
N ALA A 316 26.93 11.71 -14.63
CA ALA A 316 25.94 12.57 -14.00
C ALA A 316 24.51 12.02 -14.16
N LEU A 317 24.17 11.48 -15.33
CA LEU A 317 22.89 10.82 -15.59
C LEU A 317 22.75 9.54 -14.75
N GLN A 318 23.79 8.71 -14.64
CA GLN A 318 23.78 7.52 -13.79
C GLN A 318 23.49 7.88 -12.33
N GLU A 319 24.13 8.92 -11.75
CA GLU A 319 23.79 9.39 -10.41
C GLU A 319 22.34 9.90 -10.31
N GLN A 320 21.87 10.62 -11.34
CA GLN A 320 20.51 11.12 -11.47
C GLN A 320 19.45 10.00 -11.56
N PHE A 321 19.84 8.77 -11.92
CA PHE A 321 18.99 7.58 -11.82
C PHE A 321 19.22 6.80 -10.52
N LYS A 322 20.46 6.67 -10.01
CA LYS A 322 20.80 5.91 -8.80
C LYS A 322 20.06 6.43 -7.55
N TYR A 323 19.85 7.75 -7.39
CA TYR A 323 19.07 8.26 -6.24
C TYR A 323 17.60 7.80 -6.27
N ARG A 324 17.06 7.44 -7.44
CA ARG A 324 15.66 6.97 -7.57
C ARG A 324 15.50 5.51 -7.18
N THR A 325 16.58 4.73 -7.11
CA THR A 325 16.51 3.29 -6.81
C THR A 325 15.85 3.04 -5.46
N LEU A 326 16.28 3.70 -4.38
CA LEU A 326 15.68 3.56 -3.04
C LEU A 326 14.25 4.13 -2.92
N LEU A 327 13.77 4.90 -3.91
CA LEU A 327 12.41 5.44 -3.93
C LEU A 327 11.38 4.46 -4.53
N GLN A 328 11.83 3.37 -5.16
CA GLN A 328 10.93 2.40 -5.79
C GLN A 328 10.11 1.62 -4.75
N PRO A 329 8.88 1.16 -5.07
CA PRO A 329 8.06 0.39 -4.15
C PRO A 329 8.61 -1.03 -3.93
N ASN A 330 9.04 -1.69 -5.01
CA ASN A 330 9.32 -3.13 -5.07
C ASN A 330 10.81 -3.46 -4.86
N LEU A 331 11.38 -3.02 -3.74
CA LEU A 331 12.81 -3.19 -3.45
C LEU A 331 13.19 -4.64 -3.09
N PRO A 332 14.38 -5.11 -3.53
CA PRO A 332 15.09 -6.26 -2.93
C PRO A 332 15.25 -6.12 -1.40
N PRO A 333 15.49 -7.22 -0.66
CA PRO A 333 15.57 -7.19 0.79
C PRO A 333 16.61 -6.21 1.36
N HIS A 334 17.82 -6.16 0.80
CA HIS A 334 18.89 -5.25 1.26
C HIS A 334 18.55 -3.77 0.98
N LEU A 335 18.10 -3.42 -0.23
CA LEU A 335 17.66 -2.03 -0.54
C LEU A 335 16.46 -1.62 0.32
N ARG A 336 15.60 -2.57 0.70
CA ARG A 336 14.48 -2.33 1.62
C ARG A 336 14.95 -2.11 3.05
N ALA A 337 15.98 -2.81 3.52
CA ALA A 337 16.62 -2.55 4.80
C ALA A 337 17.25 -1.14 4.81
N ALA A 338 18.07 -0.81 3.81
CA ALA A 338 18.65 0.52 3.61
C ALA A 338 17.59 1.63 3.61
N ARG A 339 16.52 1.48 2.82
CA ARG A 339 15.41 2.44 2.77
C ARG A 339 14.69 2.56 4.12
N ASN A 340 14.52 1.47 4.86
CA ASN A 340 13.87 1.50 6.16
C ASN A 340 14.76 2.14 7.24
N PHE A 341 16.09 1.95 7.16
CA PHE A 341 17.08 2.61 8.02
C PHE A 341 17.09 4.13 7.76
N LEU A 342 17.22 4.52 6.50
CA LEU A 342 17.19 5.92 6.05
C LEU A 342 15.78 6.57 6.17
N GLN A 343 14.73 5.81 6.49
CA GLN A 343 13.38 6.36 6.64
C GLN A 343 13.33 7.25 7.87
N CYS A 344 13.12 8.54 7.63
CA CYS A 344 13.59 9.59 8.52
C CYS A 344 12.83 9.66 9.86
N GLN A 345 13.25 8.88 10.85
CA GLN A 345 12.79 9.03 12.24
C GLN A 345 13.14 10.44 12.78
N VAL A 346 14.26 11.00 12.29
CA VAL A 346 14.67 12.40 12.47
C VAL A 346 13.60 13.43 12.08
N PHE A 347 12.70 13.13 11.13
CA PHE A 347 11.58 14.02 10.80
C PHE A 347 10.69 14.26 12.02
N ARG A 348 10.33 13.21 12.76
CA ARG A 348 9.53 13.32 13.98
C ARG A 348 10.31 13.95 15.14
N ARG A 349 11.63 13.75 15.20
CA ARG A 349 12.54 14.40 16.18
C ARG A 349 12.59 15.92 15.97
N LEU A 350 12.86 16.38 14.74
CA LEU A 350 12.91 17.81 14.40
C LEU A 350 11.57 18.53 14.55
N CYS A 351 10.45 17.81 14.39
CA CYS A 351 9.12 18.36 14.65
C CYS A 351 8.68 18.26 16.13
N GLY A 352 9.41 17.59 17.01
CA GLY A 352 9.01 17.37 18.40
C GLY A 352 7.74 16.50 18.57
N VAL A 353 7.49 15.53 17.67
CA VAL A 353 6.23 14.73 17.68
C VAL A 353 6.50 13.24 17.83
N SER A 354 6.19 12.68 19.01
CA SER A 354 6.32 11.24 19.30
C SER A 354 5.54 10.35 18.32
N LYS A 355 5.83 9.03 18.29
CA LYS A 355 5.14 8.09 17.39
C LYS A 355 3.64 7.90 17.69
N SER A 356 3.20 8.18 18.91
CA SER A 356 1.81 8.02 19.38
C SER A 356 1.02 9.34 19.44
N THR A 357 1.69 10.48 19.57
CA THR A 357 1.04 11.80 19.68
C THR A 357 0.30 12.18 18.38
N ALA A 358 -0.73 13.02 18.51
CA ALA A 358 -1.31 13.74 17.38
C ALA A 358 -0.26 14.63 16.68
N TRP A 359 -0.49 14.97 15.42
CA TRP A 359 0.22 16.09 14.80
C TRP A 359 -0.39 17.42 15.28
N PRO A 360 0.42 18.45 15.58
CA PRO A 360 -0.03 19.74 16.12
C PRO A 360 -0.88 20.55 15.12
N SER A 361 -1.43 21.69 15.58
CA SER A 361 -1.88 22.74 14.65
C SER A 361 -0.69 23.42 13.97
N ILE A 362 -0.95 24.20 12.92
CA ILE A 362 0.08 25.06 12.31
C ILE A 362 0.44 26.24 13.23
N ASP A 363 -0.54 26.73 13.98
CA ASP A 363 -0.48 27.86 14.91
C ASP A 363 0.14 27.49 16.28
N GLU A 364 0.57 26.23 16.43
CA GLU A 364 1.07 25.66 17.69
C GLU A 364 2.60 25.73 17.75
N THR A 365 3.12 26.92 18.06
CA THR A 365 4.52 27.14 18.44
C THR A 365 4.87 26.30 19.66
N ARG A 366 5.97 25.55 19.56
CA ARG A 366 6.43 24.61 20.60
C ARG A 366 7.96 24.64 20.66
N THR A 367 8.51 24.97 21.81
CA THR A 367 9.96 25.04 22.02
C THR A 367 10.51 23.70 22.53
N ASN A 368 11.74 23.37 22.15
CA ASN A 368 12.49 22.24 22.70
C ASN A 368 13.03 22.57 24.10
N PRO A 369 12.60 21.92 25.19
CA PRO A 369 13.06 22.25 26.54
C PRO A 369 14.55 21.99 26.79
N GLU A 370 15.25 21.28 25.89
CA GLU A 370 16.68 21.01 25.99
C GLU A 370 17.56 22.04 25.26
N THR A 371 17.05 22.76 24.24
CA THR A 371 17.84 23.69 23.40
C THR A 371 17.27 25.10 23.29
N ASP A 372 16.07 25.35 23.80
CA ASP A 372 15.28 26.58 23.64
C ASP A 372 14.98 26.96 22.16
N GLU A 373 15.22 26.04 21.22
CA GLU A 373 14.89 26.20 19.79
C GLU A 373 13.42 25.84 19.51
N GLU A 374 12.75 26.57 18.62
CA GLU A 374 11.41 26.21 18.16
C GLU A 374 11.43 24.92 17.30
N TYR A 375 10.56 23.96 17.64
CA TYR A 375 10.36 22.76 16.83
C TYR A 375 9.70 23.10 15.50
N TYR A 376 10.19 22.51 14.42
CA TYR A 376 9.58 22.67 13.10
C TYR A 376 8.14 22.15 13.06
N THR A 377 7.16 23.04 12.95
CA THR A 377 5.75 22.67 12.74
C THR A 377 5.45 22.54 11.24
N PRO A 378 5.13 21.34 10.72
CA PRO A 378 4.84 21.13 9.29
C PRO A 378 3.41 21.54 8.94
N ASP A 379 3.27 22.28 7.84
CA ASP A 379 1.96 22.61 7.28
C ASP A 379 1.42 21.40 6.50
N PHE A 380 0.42 20.73 7.06
CA PHE A 380 -0.22 19.59 6.39
C PHE A 380 -1.38 19.99 5.48
N ASP A 381 -1.88 21.22 5.54
CA ASP A 381 -2.93 21.66 4.63
C ASP A 381 -2.33 22.05 3.28
N GLU A 382 -1.16 22.71 3.29
CA GLU A 382 -0.31 22.90 2.12
C GLU A 382 0.45 21.65 1.65
N ASP A 383 1.08 21.76 0.48
CA ASP A 383 1.84 20.72 -0.22
C ASP A 383 3.33 20.63 0.22
N VAL A 384 4.08 19.64 -0.30
CA VAL A 384 5.50 19.42 0.07
C VAL A 384 6.48 20.40 -0.58
N THR A 385 6.06 21.17 -1.59
CA THR A 385 6.87 22.22 -2.23
C THR A 385 6.76 23.56 -1.49
N HIS A 386 5.71 23.74 -0.66
CA HIS A 386 5.56 24.89 0.23
C HIS A 386 6.82 25.12 1.07
N ALA A 387 7.20 26.39 1.25
CA ALA A 387 8.52 26.79 1.76
C ALA A 387 8.88 26.11 3.09
N THR A 388 7.97 26.12 4.06
CA THR A 388 8.14 25.47 5.37
C THR A 388 8.37 23.97 5.24
N ASN A 389 7.54 23.26 4.49
CA ASN A 389 7.64 21.81 4.31
C ASN A 389 8.90 21.41 3.54
N SER A 390 9.30 22.22 2.55
CA SER A 390 10.53 22.05 1.78
C SER A 390 11.77 22.27 2.66
N ALA A 391 11.77 23.29 3.52
CA ALA A 391 12.83 23.54 4.50
C ALA A 391 12.97 22.38 5.50
N ILE A 392 11.86 21.86 6.03
CA ILE A 392 11.86 20.68 6.91
C ILE A 392 12.47 19.47 6.20
N CYS A 393 12.06 19.17 4.96
CA CYS A 393 12.62 18.03 4.21
C CYS A 393 14.12 18.19 3.96
N LYS A 394 14.60 19.41 3.67
CA LYS A 394 16.03 19.73 3.47
C LYS A 394 16.84 19.63 4.77
N ARG A 395 16.28 20.06 5.91
CA ARG A 395 16.92 19.97 7.24
C ARG A 395 16.97 18.53 7.74
N VAL A 396 15.93 17.74 7.52
CA VAL A 396 15.93 16.28 7.74
C VAL A 396 17.03 15.61 6.93
N ALA A 397 17.15 15.94 5.64
CA ALA A 397 18.19 15.38 4.78
C ALA A 397 19.60 15.80 5.19
N GLU A 398 19.77 17.03 5.67
CA GLU A 398 21.03 17.54 6.20
C GLU A 398 21.46 16.82 7.47
N VAL A 399 20.58 16.72 8.45
CA VAL A 399 20.89 16.11 9.75
C VAL A 399 21.22 14.62 9.57
N VAL A 400 20.41 13.86 8.84
CA VAL A 400 20.66 12.43 8.59
C VAL A 400 21.94 12.23 7.77
N TYR A 401 22.24 13.08 6.78
CA TYR A 401 23.46 12.95 5.98
C TYR A 401 24.72 13.32 6.79
N SER A 402 24.65 14.31 7.68
CA SER A 402 25.73 14.66 8.59
C SER A 402 25.95 13.62 9.69
N GLU A 403 24.88 13.06 10.27
CA GLU A 403 24.94 11.90 11.18
C GLU A 403 25.67 10.73 10.50
N LEU A 404 25.28 10.36 9.28
CA LEU A 404 25.91 9.28 8.50
C LEU A 404 27.37 9.57 8.12
N LYS A 405 27.70 10.81 7.75
CA LYS A 405 29.07 11.21 7.40
C LYS A 405 30.01 11.28 8.61
N GLY A 406 29.47 11.41 9.82
CA GLY A 406 30.23 11.35 11.07
C GLY A 406 30.58 9.95 11.54
N LEU A 407 29.99 8.89 10.96
CA LEU A 407 30.29 7.51 11.32
C LEU A 407 31.58 7.03 10.65
N GLN A 408 32.44 6.37 11.43
CA GLN A 408 33.71 5.83 10.94
C GLN A 408 33.53 4.63 10.00
N GLU A 409 32.49 3.82 10.23
CA GLU A 409 31.97 2.82 9.29
C GLU A 409 30.45 3.04 9.09
N PRO A 410 29.93 2.89 7.86
CA PRO A 410 28.49 2.94 7.62
C PRO A 410 27.79 1.69 8.21
N PRO A 411 26.55 1.82 8.73
CA PRO A 411 25.74 0.71 9.23
C PRO A 411 25.57 -0.43 8.22
N ASP A 412 25.45 -1.67 8.68
CA ASP A 412 25.43 -2.87 7.81
C ASP A 412 24.31 -2.84 6.76
N GLU A 413 23.15 -2.23 7.04
CA GLU A 413 22.09 -2.02 6.04
C GLU A 413 22.51 -1.13 4.87
N LEU A 414 23.54 -0.30 5.04
CA LEU A 414 24.08 0.65 4.06
C LEU A 414 25.42 0.20 3.44
N ARG A 415 26.04 -0.88 3.93
CA ARG A 415 27.32 -1.41 3.39
C ARG A 415 27.19 -2.16 2.06
N HIS A 416 25.98 -2.51 1.65
CA HIS A 416 25.75 -3.30 0.43
C HIS A 416 26.00 -2.44 -0.83
N ALA A 417 26.81 -2.93 -1.78
CA ALA A 417 27.30 -2.14 -2.93
C ALA A 417 26.20 -1.47 -3.78
N ASP A 418 25.02 -2.09 -3.91
CA ASP A 418 23.87 -1.52 -4.63
C ASP A 418 23.17 -0.35 -3.89
N VAL A 419 23.54 -0.05 -2.63
CA VAL A 419 22.91 0.99 -1.81
C VAL A 419 23.57 2.36 -2.06
N PHE A 420 23.08 3.07 -3.07
CA PHE A 420 23.45 4.47 -3.30
C PHE A 420 22.54 5.43 -2.50
N TYR A 421 23.13 6.28 -1.67
CA TYR A 421 22.44 7.37 -0.99
C TYR A 421 23.23 8.68 -1.03
N SER A 422 22.51 9.79 -1.07
CA SER A 422 23.02 11.16 -1.07
C SER A 422 22.05 12.05 -0.27
N ARG A 423 22.46 13.29 0.05
CA ARG A 423 21.54 14.29 0.63
C ARG A 423 20.24 14.43 -0.20
N ARG A 424 20.33 14.36 -1.54
CA ARG A 424 19.16 14.38 -2.45
C ARG A 424 18.27 13.14 -2.32
N THR A 425 18.86 11.95 -2.19
CA THR A 425 18.12 10.69 -1.94
C THR A 425 17.31 10.80 -0.64
N ILE A 426 17.94 11.30 0.43
CA ILE A 426 17.32 11.43 1.74
C ILE A 426 16.24 12.53 1.72
N GLU A 427 16.45 13.63 0.99
CA GLU A 427 15.43 14.69 0.81
C GLU A 427 14.16 14.15 0.14
N GLU A 428 14.27 13.36 -0.93
CA GLU A 428 13.11 12.73 -1.57
C GLU A 428 12.44 11.67 -0.66
N MET A 429 13.21 10.97 0.17
CA MET A 429 12.66 10.07 1.20
C MET A 429 11.94 10.84 2.31
N ALA A 430 12.43 12.02 2.71
CA ALA A 430 11.77 12.92 3.64
C ALA A 430 10.46 13.47 3.04
N LYS A 431 10.46 13.88 1.76
CA LYS A 431 9.25 14.31 1.03
C LYS A 431 8.20 13.20 0.96
N ASN A 432 8.60 11.96 0.68
CA ASN A 432 7.69 10.81 0.68
C ASN A 432 7.13 10.52 2.08
N THR A 433 7.98 10.64 3.11
CA THR A 433 7.58 10.48 4.52
C THR A 433 6.58 11.56 4.96
N TYR A 434 6.83 12.83 4.59
CA TYR A 434 5.90 13.95 4.78
C TYR A 434 4.54 13.66 4.13
N ARG A 435 4.48 13.16 2.89
CA ARG A 435 3.20 12.79 2.23
C ARG A 435 2.43 11.75 3.06
N GLY A 436 3.13 10.76 3.65
CA GLY A 436 2.54 9.78 4.55
C GLY A 436 2.02 10.35 5.88
N PHE A 437 2.70 11.37 6.41
CA PHE A 437 2.29 12.11 7.61
C PHE A 437 1.15 13.11 7.34
N ARG A 438 1.11 13.76 6.17
CA ARG A 438 0.00 14.61 5.71
C ARG A 438 -1.33 13.86 5.71
N GLU A 439 -1.33 12.64 5.17
CA GLU A 439 -2.48 11.74 5.22
C GLU A 439 -2.79 11.20 6.64
N GLN A 440 -1.85 11.28 7.59
CA GLN A 440 -2.10 10.97 9.00
C GLN A 440 -2.76 12.15 9.72
N ALA A 441 -2.21 13.36 9.58
CA ALA A 441 -2.78 14.59 10.14
C ALA A 441 -4.19 14.87 9.57
N LYS A 442 -4.38 14.75 8.25
CA LYS A 442 -5.70 14.84 7.60
C LYS A 442 -6.67 13.70 7.98
N GLY A 443 -6.17 12.64 8.59
CA GLY A 443 -6.99 11.62 9.26
C GLY A 443 -7.34 12.01 10.71
N GLN A 444 -6.37 12.51 11.48
CA GLN A 444 -6.58 12.97 12.86
C GLN A 444 -7.54 14.17 12.94
N ARG A 445 -7.47 15.10 11.98
CA ARG A 445 -8.37 16.26 11.84
C ARG A 445 -9.72 15.93 11.20
N ASN A 446 -9.98 14.69 10.75
CA ASN A 446 -11.24 14.35 10.08
C ASN A 446 -11.63 12.87 10.24
N ASP A 447 -12.62 12.65 11.10
CA ASP A 447 -13.06 11.33 11.52
C ASP A 447 -13.62 10.47 10.36
N SER A 448 -14.25 11.08 9.35
CA SER A 448 -14.72 10.36 8.16
C SER A 448 -13.55 9.81 7.32
N LYS A 449 -12.45 10.58 7.20
CA LYS A 449 -11.20 10.15 6.56
C LYS A 449 -10.50 9.09 7.42
N ALA A 450 -10.50 9.22 8.75
CA ALA A 450 -9.98 8.20 9.65
C ALA A 450 -10.71 6.85 9.50
N ARG A 451 -12.05 6.85 9.57
CA ARG A 451 -12.90 5.66 9.37
C ARG A 451 -12.67 5.04 7.99
N LYS A 452 -12.64 5.86 6.92
CA LYS A 452 -12.32 5.40 5.56
C LYS A 452 -10.92 4.80 5.44
N ARG A 453 -9.89 5.38 6.08
CA ARG A 453 -8.52 4.84 6.11
C ARG A 453 -8.43 3.54 6.91
N LYS A 454 -9.15 3.41 8.03
CA LYS A 454 -9.30 2.16 8.80
C LYS A 454 -9.94 1.06 7.94
N ARG A 455 -11.08 1.34 7.28
CA ARG A 455 -11.77 0.42 6.36
C ARG A 455 -10.88 0.01 5.18
N ASN A 456 -10.20 0.94 4.54
CA ASN A 456 -9.26 0.62 3.45
C ASN A 456 -8.12 -0.29 3.93
N LYS A 457 -7.48 0.01 5.08
CA LYS A 457 -6.42 -0.84 5.66
C LYS A 457 -6.95 -2.24 6.06
N ARG A 458 -8.21 -2.37 6.48
CA ARG A 458 -8.88 -3.67 6.67
C ARG A 458 -8.99 -4.41 5.34
N ASN A 459 -9.61 -3.80 4.32
CA ASN A 459 -9.84 -4.43 3.03
C ASN A 459 -8.53 -4.84 2.33
N THR A 460 -7.47 -4.02 2.39
CA THR A 460 -6.15 -4.39 1.84
C THR A 460 -5.56 -5.62 2.52
N ARG A 461 -5.64 -5.74 3.85
CA ARG A 461 -5.17 -6.94 4.58
C ARG A 461 -5.99 -8.18 4.21
N ARG A 462 -7.32 -8.06 4.17
CA ARG A 462 -8.20 -9.18 3.79
C ARG A 462 -7.90 -9.65 2.35
N TYR A 463 -7.76 -8.73 1.40
CA TYR A 463 -7.30 -9.03 0.04
C TYR A 463 -5.91 -9.69 -0.01
N GLN A 464 -4.95 -9.21 0.79
CA GLN A 464 -3.62 -9.83 0.89
C GLN A 464 -3.67 -11.25 1.48
N HIS A 465 -4.55 -11.51 2.44
CA HIS A 465 -4.77 -12.86 2.97
C HIS A 465 -5.36 -13.78 1.88
N ARG A 466 -6.37 -13.32 1.13
CA ARG A 466 -6.94 -14.08 0.01
C ARG A 466 -5.92 -14.34 -1.11
N PHE A 467 -5.14 -13.34 -1.50
CA PHE A 467 -4.02 -13.50 -2.45
C PHE A 467 -2.98 -14.52 -1.97
N HIS A 468 -2.57 -14.45 -0.70
CA HIS A 468 -1.61 -15.39 -0.13
C HIS A 468 -2.17 -16.81 -0.11
N THR A 469 -3.41 -17.02 0.32
CA THR A 469 -4.09 -18.33 0.28
C THR A 469 -4.17 -18.86 -1.16
N LEU A 470 -4.59 -18.03 -2.12
CA LEU A 470 -4.64 -18.39 -3.55
C LEU A 470 -3.27 -18.76 -4.13
N THR A 471 -2.17 -18.25 -3.57
CA THR A 471 -0.81 -18.63 -4.00
C THR A 471 -0.48 -20.09 -3.66
N HIS A 472 -1.16 -20.69 -2.68
CA HIS A 472 -0.89 -22.06 -2.22
C HIS A 472 -1.91 -23.10 -2.68
N LEU A 473 -3.21 -22.79 -2.72
CA LEU A 473 -4.26 -23.77 -3.03
C LEU A 473 -4.06 -24.52 -4.39
N PRO A 474 -3.61 -23.88 -5.49
CA PRO A 474 -3.33 -24.57 -6.75
C PRO A 474 -2.31 -25.70 -6.62
N THR A 475 -1.40 -25.65 -5.64
CA THR A 475 -0.41 -26.73 -5.41
C THR A 475 -1.05 -28.02 -4.88
N MET A 476 -2.25 -27.94 -4.29
CA MET A 476 -2.99 -29.07 -3.72
C MET A 476 -4.01 -29.68 -4.67
N VAL A 477 -4.28 -29.05 -5.82
CA VAL A 477 -5.23 -29.55 -6.84
C VAL A 477 -4.97 -31.03 -7.22
N PRO A 478 -3.74 -31.49 -7.49
CA PRO A 478 -3.51 -32.89 -7.87
C PRO A 478 -3.88 -33.89 -6.77
N GLU A 479 -3.64 -33.54 -5.50
CA GLU A 479 -4.01 -34.38 -4.37
C GLU A 479 -5.52 -34.32 -4.09
N TYR A 480 -6.17 -33.17 -4.35
CA TYR A 480 -7.63 -33.07 -4.27
C TYR A 480 -8.30 -33.96 -5.33
N ILE A 481 -7.89 -33.88 -6.60
CA ILE A 481 -8.41 -34.74 -7.69
C ILE A 481 -8.22 -36.23 -7.32
N LYS A 482 -7.05 -36.60 -6.80
CA LYS A 482 -6.72 -37.96 -6.35
C LYS A 482 -7.57 -38.47 -5.18
N VAL A 483 -8.13 -37.58 -4.35
CA VAL A 483 -8.96 -37.95 -3.18
C VAL A 483 -10.47 -37.83 -3.46
N TYR A 484 -10.89 -36.91 -4.33
CA TYR A 484 -12.29 -36.55 -4.54
C TYR A 484 -12.80 -36.68 -6.00
N GLY A 485 -11.95 -37.01 -6.96
CA GLY A 485 -12.31 -37.20 -8.38
C GLY A 485 -12.56 -35.91 -9.20
N GLN A 486 -12.88 -34.79 -8.53
CA GLN A 486 -13.22 -33.51 -9.13
C GLN A 486 -11.99 -32.56 -9.21
N ASP A 487 -11.89 -31.71 -10.24
CA ASP A 487 -10.86 -30.65 -10.34
C ASP A 487 -11.39 -29.30 -9.83
N PRO A 488 -10.98 -28.82 -8.64
CA PRO A 488 -11.47 -27.55 -8.08
C PRO A 488 -10.77 -26.31 -8.67
N THR A 489 -9.87 -26.46 -9.65
CA THR A 489 -9.19 -25.33 -10.33
C THR A 489 -10.13 -24.21 -10.80
N PRO A 490 -11.34 -24.48 -11.35
CA PRO A 490 -12.28 -23.43 -11.73
C PRO A 490 -12.73 -22.51 -10.57
N LEU A 491 -12.59 -22.96 -9.32
CA LEU A 491 -13.03 -22.24 -8.11
C LEU A 491 -11.90 -21.40 -7.48
N LEU A 492 -10.67 -21.51 -8.01
CA LEU A 492 -9.49 -20.82 -7.49
C LEU A 492 -9.39 -19.37 -8.00
N GLU A 493 -10.43 -18.58 -7.72
CA GLU A 493 -10.46 -17.13 -7.94
C GLU A 493 -10.36 -16.36 -6.61
N ILE A 494 -9.63 -15.23 -6.62
CA ILE A 494 -9.29 -14.48 -5.40
C ILE A 494 -10.50 -13.98 -4.61
N ASP A 495 -11.62 -13.73 -5.28
CA ASP A 495 -12.87 -13.23 -4.69
C ASP A 495 -13.85 -14.35 -4.31
N VAL A 496 -13.56 -15.63 -4.61
CA VAL A 496 -14.30 -16.79 -4.07
C VAL A 496 -13.84 -17.12 -2.65
N LEU A 497 -12.53 -16.97 -2.40
CA LEU A 497 -11.93 -17.31 -1.10
C LEU A 497 -12.53 -16.47 0.03
N SER A 498 -12.83 -17.09 1.17
CA SER A 498 -13.39 -16.37 2.33
C SER A 498 -12.43 -15.29 2.88
N ASP A 499 -13.02 -14.20 3.36
CA ASP A 499 -12.31 -13.17 4.11
C ASP A 499 -11.95 -13.68 5.53
N TYR A 500 -10.82 -13.23 6.08
CA TYR A 500 -10.41 -13.50 7.46
C TYR A 500 -9.97 -12.22 8.18
N ALA A 501 -10.41 -12.02 9.41
CA ALA A 501 -10.06 -10.86 10.24
C ALA A 501 -9.12 -11.21 11.41
N SER A 502 -8.06 -10.43 11.57
CA SER A 502 -7.12 -10.48 12.70
C SER A 502 -7.43 -9.44 13.78
N GLY A 503 -8.72 -9.13 13.98
CA GLY A 503 -9.21 -8.15 14.94
C GLY A 503 -10.73 -7.93 14.84
N PRO A 504 -11.31 -7.13 15.76
CA PRO A 504 -12.73 -6.77 15.77
C PRO A 504 -13.15 -6.06 14.47
N ASP A 505 -14.45 -5.87 14.21
CA ASP A 505 -14.85 -4.92 13.17
C ASP A 505 -14.67 -3.47 13.65
N SER A 506 -14.71 -2.51 12.71
CA SER A 506 -14.51 -1.08 13.07
C SER A 506 -15.72 -0.46 13.76
N ASP A 507 -16.83 -1.19 13.73
CA ASP A 507 -18.17 -0.67 13.94
C ASP A 507 -18.77 -1.23 15.25
N ASP A 508 -18.22 -2.36 15.75
CA ASP A 508 -18.59 -3.04 16.99
C ASP A 508 -18.12 -2.32 18.27
N ASN A 509 -17.19 -1.38 18.15
CA ASN A 509 -16.40 -0.76 19.25
C ASN A 509 -15.62 -1.73 20.17
N GLU A 510 -15.67 -3.05 19.93
CA GLU A 510 -14.96 -4.07 20.72
C GLU A 510 -13.44 -3.81 20.76
N PRO A 511 -12.81 -3.68 21.95
CA PRO A 511 -11.36 -3.49 22.03
C PRO A 511 -10.62 -4.79 21.71
N GLN A 512 -9.45 -4.69 21.08
CA GLN A 512 -8.73 -5.84 20.50
C GLN A 512 -8.44 -6.97 21.51
N HIS A 513 -8.26 -6.68 22.80
CA HIS A 513 -8.04 -7.70 23.83
C HIS A 513 -9.31 -8.50 24.16
N MET A 514 -10.50 -7.85 24.15
CA MET A 514 -11.79 -8.53 24.33
C MET A 514 -12.10 -9.41 23.12
N TRP A 515 -11.91 -8.89 21.90
CA TRP A 515 -11.99 -9.69 20.67
C TRP A 515 -11.07 -10.92 20.74
N LYS A 516 -9.81 -10.73 21.17
CA LYS A 516 -8.85 -11.83 21.30
C LYS A 516 -9.32 -12.87 22.30
N ALA A 517 -9.84 -12.46 23.45
CA ALA A 517 -10.40 -13.35 24.46
C ALA A 517 -11.63 -14.11 23.93
N ARG A 518 -12.56 -13.43 23.23
CA ARG A 518 -13.72 -14.04 22.56
C ARG A 518 -13.30 -15.10 21.53
N MET A 519 -12.25 -14.84 20.76
CA MET A 519 -11.66 -15.82 19.84
C MET A 519 -11.03 -17.01 20.58
N GLY A 520 -10.30 -16.77 21.67
CA GLY A 520 -9.76 -17.83 22.54
C GLY A 520 -10.83 -18.76 23.09
N THR A 521 -11.86 -18.21 23.71
CA THR A 521 -13.00 -18.98 24.23
C THR A 521 -13.70 -19.81 23.13
N LYS A 522 -13.84 -19.26 21.91
CA LYS A 522 -14.41 -19.97 20.76
C LYS A 522 -13.58 -21.17 20.28
N VAL A 523 -12.28 -21.22 20.57
CA VAL A 523 -11.42 -22.40 20.32
C VAL A 523 -11.12 -23.23 21.58
N GLY A 524 -11.82 -22.98 22.70
CA GLY A 524 -11.64 -23.70 23.96
C GLY A 524 -10.44 -23.26 24.81
N VAL A 525 -9.78 -22.16 24.46
CA VAL A 525 -8.62 -21.63 25.21
C VAL A 525 -9.08 -20.79 26.40
N ASP A 526 -8.78 -21.25 27.61
CA ASP A 526 -9.01 -20.51 28.85
C ASP A 526 -7.92 -19.44 29.07
N VAL A 527 -8.28 -18.19 28.80
CA VAL A 527 -7.42 -17.00 28.91
C VAL A 527 -6.89 -16.79 30.34
N ARG A 528 -7.49 -17.40 31.38
CA ARG A 528 -7.00 -17.31 32.76
C ARG A 528 -5.93 -18.36 33.08
N LYS A 529 -5.78 -19.40 32.26
CA LYS A 529 -4.85 -20.53 32.47
C LYS A 529 -3.67 -20.53 31.50
N VAL A 530 -3.80 -19.92 30.33
CA VAL A 530 -2.68 -19.79 29.38
C VAL A 530 -1.69 -18.73 29.88
N ASP A 531 -0.40 -19.03 29.74
CA ASP A 531 0.68 -18.10 30.02
C ASP A 531 0.53 -16.76 29.26
N LYS A 532 0.97 -15.66 29.87
CA LYS A 532 0.82 -14.31 29.34
C LYS A 532 1.64 -14.07 28.07
N GLU A 533 2.83 -14.65 27.95
CA GLU A 533 3.69 -14.48 26.78
C GLU A 533 3.19 -15.34 25.61
N MET A 534 2.82 -16.60 25.89
CA MET A 534 2.13 -17.48 24.94
C MET A 534 0.82 -16.86 24.45
N TRP A 535 0.02 -16.30 25.35
CA TRP A 535 -1.21 -15.60 25.00
C TRP A 535 -0.94 -14.33 24.19
N ALA A 536 0.11 -13.56 24.48
CA ALA A 536 0.50 -12.40 23.70
C ALA A 536 0.87 -12.79 22.26
N GLY A 537 1.73 -13.81 22.07
CA GLY A 537 2.16 -14.30 20.77
C GLY A 537 1.08 -15.02 19.94
N THR A 538 0.07 -15.61 20.60
CA THR A 538 -1.04 -16.31 19.94
C THR A 538 -1.78 -15.39 18.96
N THR A 539 -2.02 -15.86 17.72
CA THR A 539 -2.75 -15.12 16.68
C THR A 539 -4.05 -15.85 16.34
N PHE A 540 -5.15 -15.10 16.19
CA PHE A 540 -6.44 -15.60 15.73
C PHE A 540 -6.80 -14.99 14.38
N TRP A 541 -7.47 -15.76 13.54
CA TRP A 541 -8.13 -15.30 12.31
C TRP A 541 -9.62 -15.69 12.39
N GLU A 542 -10.47 -14.72 12.68
CA GLU A 542 -11.93 -14.88 12.62
C GLU A 542 -12.33 -15.04 11.15
N HIS A 543 -12.96 -16.18 10.82
CA HIS A 543 -13.54 -16.43 9.50
C HIS A 543 -14.73 -15.51 9.29
N ILE A 544 -14.83 -14.94 8.09
CA ILE A 544 -15.98 -14.14 7.67
C ILE A 544 -16.68 -14.90 6.56
N ALA A 545 -17.83 -15.48 6.88
CA ALA A 545 -18.60 -16.29 5.93
C ALA A 545 -19.17 -15.41 4.81
N PRO A 546 -18.83 -15.66 3.53
CA PRO A 546 -19.47 -14.99 2.41
C PRO A 546 -20.85 -15.59 2.18
N GLU A 547 -21.91 -14.87 2.55
CA GLU A 547 -23.30 -15.38 2.49
C GLU A 547 -23.76 -15.65 1.06
N TRP A 548 -23.21 -14.93 0.09
CA TRP A 548 -23.45 -15.15 -1.33
C TRP A 548 -22.93 -16.50 -1.82
N CYS A 549 -22.03 -17.15 -1.08
CA CYS A 549 -21.35 -18.37 -1.51
C CYS A 549 -22.03 -19.62 -0.96
N SER A 550 -22.16 -20.66 -1.79
CA SER A 550 -22.77 -21.92 -1.36
C SER A 550 -21.89 -22.73 -0.38
N ASP A 551 -22.54 -23.56 0.44
CA ASP A 551 -21.87 -24.49 1.36
C ASP A 551 -21.02 -25.53 0.62
N GLU A 552 -21.37 -25.86 -0.63
CA GLU A 552 -20.61 -26.77 -1.50
C GLU A 552 -19.22 -26.18 -1.81
N VAL A 553 -19.17 -24.94 -2.32
CA VAL A 553 -17.89 -24.26 -2.62
C VAL A 553 -17.10 -23.98 -1.35
N THR A 554 -17.77 -23.59 -0.26
CA THR A 554 -17.12 -23.41 1.05
C THR A 554 -16.46 -24.71 1.52
N THR A 555 -17.15 -25.85 1.37
CA THR A 555 -16.64 -27.19 1.72
C THR A 555 -15.44 -27.59 0.84
N ILE A 556 -15.49 -27.33 -0.48
CA ILE A 556 -14.38 -27.61 -1.41
C ILE A 556 -13.13 -26.80 -1.04
N LEU A 557 -13.30 -25.51 -0.72
CA LEU A 557 -12.19 -24.63 -0.31
C LEU A 557 -11.57 -25.05 1.03
N ASP A 558 -12.38 -25.40 2.04
CA ASP A 558 -11.86 -25.87 3.33
C ASP A 558 -11.16 -27.24 3.20
N ARG A 559 -11.62 -28.14 2.32
CA ARG A 559 -10.92 -29.39 1.98
C ARG A 559 -9.55 -29.14 1.35
N LEU A 560 -9.47 -28.29 0.31
CA LEU A 560 -8.20 -27.86 -0.30
C LEU A 560 -7.27 -27.21 0.74
N GLN A 561 -7.81 -26.34 1.58
CA GLN A 561 -7.07 -25.65 2.62
C GLN A 561 -6.52 -26.63 3.68
N ARG A 562 -7.28 -27.68 4.02
CA ARG A 562 -6.86 -28.76 4.92
C ARG A 562 -5.72 -29.58 4.30
N LEU A 563 -5.81 -29.96 3.02
CA LEU A 563 -4.72 -30.63 2.30
C LEU A 563 -3.42 -29.80 2.35
N PHE A 564 -3.50 -28.48 2.11
CA PHE A 564 -2.34 -27.60 2.23
C PHE A 564 -1.72 -27.63 3.64
N LEU A 565 -2.53 -27.48 4.68
CA LEU A 565 -2.05 -27.49 6.07
C LEU A 565 -1.42 -28.85 6.46
N LEU A 566 -1.93 -29.95 5.91
CA LEU A 566 -1.37 -31.29 6.09
C LEU A 566 -0.04 -31.50 5.35
N SER A 567 0.14 -30.93 4.15
CA SER A 567 1.41 -31.00 3.40
C SER A 567 2.56 -30.15 3.98
N LEU A 568 2.26 -29.23 4.91
CA LEU A 568 3.29 -28.48 5.63
C LEU A 568 3.90 -29.32 6.76
N ASP A 569 5.23 -29.29 6.86
CA ASP A 569 5.99 -29.86 7.98
C ASP A 569 5.66 -29.18 9.33
N LYS A 570 6.00 -29.81 10.46
CA LYS A 570 5.69 -29.28 11.81
C LYS A 570 6.23 -27.85 12.04
N ASN A 571 7.31 -27.41 11.38
CA ASN A 571 7.89 -26.06 11.57
C ASN A 571 7.25 -25.00 10.65
N ARG A 572 6.96 -25.30 9.37
CA ARG A 572 6.16 -24.39 8.53
C ARG A 572 4.72 -24.32 9.02
N ARG A 573 4.11 -25.44 9.42
CA ARG A 573 2.78 -25.49 10.03
C ARG A 573 2.72 -24.61 11.29
N LYS A 574 3.75 -24.64 12.15
CA LYS A 574 3.92 -23.71 13.29
C LYS A 574 3.89 -22.23 12.87
N LYS A 575 4.52 -21.85 11.75
CA LYS A 575 4.47 -20.48 11.21
C LYS A 575 3.11 -20.09 10.60
N TYR A 576 2.24 -21.06 10.33
CA TYR A 576 0.85 -20.88 9.90
C TYR A 576 -0.18 -21.03 11.05
N LEU A 577 0.25 -21.11 12.32
CA LEU A 577 -0.62 -21.17 13.52
C LEU A 577 -1.30 -19.82 13.86
N ALA A 578 -1.97 -19.22 12.88
CA ALA A 578 -3.11 -18.38 13.18
C ALA A 578 -4.33 -19.30 13.40
N TYR A 579 -4.85 -19.35 14.62
CA TYR A 579 -6.04 -20.13 14.95
C TYR A 579 -7.23 -19.61 14.15
N ARG A 580 -7.74 -20.41 13.22
CA ARG A 580 -8.93 -20.07 12.43
C ARG A 580 -10.18 -20.31 13.25
N VAL A 581 -10.95 -19.26 13.47
CA VAL A 581 -12.17 -19.31 14.29
C VAL A 581 -13.38 -19.22 13.37
N TYR A 582 -14.02 -20.36 13.16
CA TYR A 582 -15.24 -20.50 12.37
C TYR A 582 -16.50 -20.32 13.25
N ARG A 583 -17.68 -20.18 12.64
CA ARG A 583 -18.98 -20.09 13.33
C ARG A 583 -19.01 -19.01 14.45
N THR A 584 -18.43 -17.84 14.18
CA THR A 584 -18.49 -16.69 15.13
C THR A 584 -19.73 -15.82 14.96
N GLY A 585 -20.48 -15.99 13.87
CA GLY A 585 -21.60 -15.13 13.48
C GLY A 585 -21.20 -13.94 12.59
N ARG A 586 -19.91 -13.79 12.26
CA ARG A 586 -19.41 -12.72 11.40
C ARG A 586 -19.51 -13.13 9.93
N THR A 587 -20.28 -12.38 9.15
CA THR A 587 -20.63 -12.71 7.76
C THR A 587 -20.36 -11.53 6.82
N THR A 588 -20.64 -11.70 5.52
CA THR A 588 -20.68 -10.59 4.55
C THR A 588 -21.73 -10.81 3.46
N THR A 589 -22.73 -9.92 3.44
CA THR A 589 -23.75 -9.78 2.39
C THR A 589 -23.21 -9.26 1.06
N ALA A 590 -21.97 -8.73 1.03
CA ALA A 590 -21.43 -8.06 -0.15
C ALA A 590 -20.99 -9.08 -1.24
N PRO A 591 -21.48 -8.96 -2.48
CA PRO A 591 -21.11 -9.83 -3.58
C PRO A 591 -19.67 -9.58 -4.06
N PRO A 592 -19.02 -10.57 -4.68
CA PRO A 592 -17.73 -10.43 -5.33
C PRO A 592 -17.82 -9.54 -6.58
N ALA A 593 -16.66 -9.06 -7.05
CA ALA A 593 -16.57 -8.17 -8.22
C ALA A 593 -16.50 -8.89 -9.58
N PHE A 594 -16.40 -10.23 -9.56
CA PHE A 594 -16.47 -11.09 -10.74
C PHE A 594 -17.85 -11.78 -10.81
N VAL A 595 -18.08 -12.57 -11.85
CA VAL A 595 -19.30 -13.40 -11.99
C VAL A 595 -18.99 -14.79 -11.44
N PRO A 596 -19.60 -15.25 -10.32
CA PRO A 596 -19.41 -16.60 -9.81
C PRO A 596 -19.95 -17.66 -10.78
N TRP A 597 -19.55 -18.92 -10.58
CA TRP A 597 -20.25 -20.07 -11.16
C TRP A 597 -21.64 -20.19 -10.54
N ASP A 598 -22.59 -20.78 -11.24
CA ASP A 598 -23.99 -20.63 -10.86
C ASP A 598 -24.31 -21.43 -9.57
N PHE A 599 -23.77 -22.65 -9.41
CA PHE A 599 -23.79 -23.42 -8.15
C PHE A 599 -22.98 -22.82 -6.99
N ALA A 600 -22.10 -21.85 -7.29
CA ALA A 600 -21.35 -21.15 -6.26
C ALA A 600 -22.18 -20.05 -5.57
N ILE A 601 -23.39 -19.77 -6.08
CA ILE A 601 -24.33 -18.80 -5.52
C ILE A 601 -25.21 -19.49 -4.47
N SER A 602 -25.34 -18.88 -3.29
CA SER A 602 -26.33 -19.24 -2.29
C SER A 602 -27.71 -18.74 -2.70
N GLU A 603 -28.69 -19.65 -2.79
CA GLU A 603 -30.07 -19.34 -3.17
C GLU A 603 -30.76 -18.42 -2.14
N ASP A 604 -30.56 -18.68 -0.85
CA ASP A 604 -31.08 -17.84 0.24
C ASP A 604 -30.59 -16.38 0.13
N TRP A 605 -29.30 -16.20 -0.15
CA TRP A 605 -28.71 -14.88 -0.36
C TRP A 605 -29.19 -14.24 -1.66
N TRP A 606 -29.32 -15.01 -2.74
CA TRP A 606 -29.84 -14.51 -4.01
C TRP A 606 -31.25 -13.95 -3.85
N ASN A 607 -32.12 -14.68 -3.16
CA ASN A 607 -33.50 -14.29 -2.91
C ASN A 607 -33.60 -13.11 -1.92
N THR A 608 -32.81 -13.11 -0.85
CA THR A 608 -32.89 -12.09 0.22
C THR A 608 -32.14 -10.80 -0.08
N HIS A 609 -30.98 -10.88 -0.74
CA HIS A 609 -30.06 -9.75 -0.95
C HIS A 609 -29.82 -9.41 -2.43
N GLY A 610 -30.03 -10.35 -3.36
CA GLY A 610 -29.89 -10.10 -4.80
C GLY A 610 -30.63 -8.85 -5.31
N PRO A 611 -31.88 -8.56 -4.90
CA PRO A 611 -32.59 -7.34 -5.29
C PRO A 611 -31.84 -6.04 -4.98
N SER A 612 -31.10 -5.98 -3.86
CA SER A 612 -30.29 -4.81 -3.47
C SER A 612 -29.03 -4.62 -4.33
N TRP A 613 -28.53 -5.70 -4.94
CA TRP A 613 -27.29 -5.73 -5.74
C TRP A 613 -27.56 -5.91 -7.26
N LYS A 614 -28.79 -5.61 -7.72
CA LYS A 614 -29.27 -5.85 -9.09
C LYS A 614 -28.43 -5.22 -10.22
N LYS A 615 -27.57 -4.23 -9.93
CA LYS A 615 -26.66 -3.62 -10.91
C LYS A 615 -25.37 -4.44 -11.05
N GLU A 616 -24.85 -4.91 -9.92
CA GLU A 616 -23.63 -5.68 -9.77
C GLU A 616 -23.82 -7.12 -10.27
N ILE A 617 -24.94 -7.77 -9.90
CA ILE A 617 -25.20 -9.19 -10.18
C ILE A 617 -25.90 -9.46 -11.51
N LYS A 618 -26.11 -8.46 -12.38
CA LYS A 618 -26.86 -8.58 -13.66
C LYS A 618 -26.34 -9.68 -14.62
N ARG A 619 -25.15 -10.24 -14.37
CA ARG A 619 -24.53 -11.30 -15.18
C ARG A 619 -24.31 -12.63 -14.44
N TRP A 620 -24.74 -12.72 -13.19
CA TRP A 620 -24.80 -14.00 -12.48
C TRP A 620 -25.91 -14.85 -13.12
N THR A 621 -25.87 -16.18 -12.94
CA THR A 621 -26.73 -17.14 -13.68
C THR A 621 -26.55 -17.13 -15.20
N LEU A 622 -25.40 -16.63 -15.70
CA LEU A 622 -24.99 -16.66 -17.11
C LEU A 622 -23.63 -17.35 -17.31
N ARG A 623 -23.05 -17.95 -16.26
CA ARG A 623 -21.72 -18.60 -16.34
C ARG A 623 -21.85 -20.12 -16.51
N GLY A 624 -22.98 -20.70 -16.11
CA GLY A 624 -23.16 -22.14 -15.96
C GLY A 624 -22.36 -22.69 -14.79
N ASP A 625 -22.29 -24.01 -14.73
CA ASP A 625 -21.46 -24.75 -13.77
C ASP A 625 -20.24 -25.38 -14.46
N PRO A 626 -19.09 -25.45 -13.78
CA PRO A 626 -17.94 -26.18 -14.28
C PRO A 626 -18.20 -27.70 -14.24
N GLU A 627 -17.53 -28.43 -15.12
CA GLU A 627 -17.59 -29.90 -15.18
C GLU A 627 -17.24 -30.53 -13.83
N GLY A 628 -18.07 -31.47 -13.36
CA GLY A 628 -17.88 -32.16 -12.08
C GLY A 628 -18.45 -31.43 -10.84
N PHE A 629 -19.20 -30.33 -11.01
CA PHE A 629 -19.82 -29.57 -9.91
C PHE A 629 -21.26 -29.13 -10.22
N GLY A 630 -22.04 -28.83 -9.19
CA GLY A 630 -23.36 -28.20 -9.36
C GLY A 630 -24.35 -29.05 -10.17
N SER A 631 -24.87 -28.50 -11.26
CA SER A 631 -25.71 -29.22 -12.24
C SER A 631 -24.93 -30.20 -13.14
N ASN A 632 -23.59 -30.06 -13.20
CA ASN A 632 -22.68 -30.81 -14.06
C ASN A 632 -21.83 -31.84 -13.29
N ASP A 633 -22.19 -32.18 -12.05
CA ASP A 633 -21.60 -33.30 -11.29
C ASP A 633 -22.35 -34.61 -11.58
N PRO A 634 -21.76 -35.59 -12.30
CA PRO A 634 -22.41 -36.87 -12.60
C PRO A 634 -22.59 -37.77 -11.38
N HIS A 635 -21.96 -37.46 -10.24
CA HIS A 635 -22.09 -38.18 -8.99
C HIS A 635 -23.05 -37.51 -8.00
N ARG A 636 -23.59 -36.33 -8.35
CA ARG A 636 -24.64 -35.66 -7.58
C ARG A 636 -25.94 -36.43 -7.74
N VAL A 637 -26.15 -37.41 -6.87
CA VAL A 637 -27.45 -38.04 -6.62
C VAL A 637 -28.48 -36.90 -6.53
N PRO A 638 -29.51 -36.86 -7.39
CA PRO A 638 -30.53 -35.86 -7.29
C PRO A 638 -31.14 -35.95 -5.89
N LEU A 639 -30.93 -34.90 -5.08
CA LEU A 639 -31.61 -34.74 -3.80
C LEU A 639 -33.10 -34.66 -4.13
N ALA A 640 -33.78 -35.82 -4.05
CA ALA A 640 -35.09 -36.05 -4.61
C ALA A 640 -36.01 -34.93 -4.14
N ALA A 641 -36.40 -34.05 -5.08
CA ALA A 641 -36.75 -32.67 -4.79
C ALA A 641 -37.64 -32.59 -3.56
N SER A 642 -37.09 -32.05 -2.47
CA SER A 642 -37.67 -32.16 -1.13
C SER A 642 -38.94 -31.34 -1.09
N SER A 643 -40.03 -31.99 -1.50
CA SER A 643 -41.31 -31.36 -1.78
C SER A 643 -41.87 -30.82 -0.47
N SER A 644 -41.59 -29.55 -0.22
CA SER A 644 -42.28 -28.69 0.73
C SER A 644 -43.69 -28.42 0.21
N ALA A 645 -44.46 -29.50 0.03
CA ALA A 645 -45.89 -29.47 -0.16
C ALA A 645 -46.46 -28.59 0.98
N PRO A 646 -47.10 -27.46 0.66
CA PRO A 646 -47.51 -26.52 1.69
C PRO A 646 -48.55 -27.20 2.59
N THR A 647 -48.19 -27.39 3.85
CA THR A 647 -49.13 -27.84 4.88
C THR A 647 -50.18 -26.74 5.04
N GLN A 648 -51.39 -27.01 4.57
CA GLN A 648 -52.55 -26.11 4.65
C GLN A 648 -53.14 -26.11 6.06
#